data_AF-A0A9W6TBB6-F1
#
_entry.id   AF-A0A9W6TBB6-F1
#
_cell.length_a   1.000
_cell.length_b   1.000
_cell.length_c   1.000
_cell.angle_alpha   90.00
_cell.angle_beta   90.00
_cell.angle_gamma   90.00
#
_symmetry.space_group_name_H-M   'P 1'
#
loop_
_entity.id
_entity.type
_entity.pdbx_description
1 polymer ?
#
loop_
_entity_poly.entity_id
_entity_poly.type
_entity_poly.pdbx_seq_one_letter_code
_entity_poly.pdbx_strand_id
1 'polypeptide(L)'
;MSINTIKRSTSLERNATMDSRNNGRRLEANTLSLFKSIDKKGLRGFLEGGVFSRSTPGGCAELCDADPLCLSFDFETVSLDCYISHTDRYAHPEAFLDFPTGIYYEWQGAVDAPNIEPNGGLFNTQVVVRLLTAKLGAKIYYRIISSTDLLDADLMVAGLFRSDQHYSVAESGDIILLPTYSCKVFAIAVKEGMTDSALVVSDEYQIFPSKYAYLVPFFNGEFHGLVARIELDLKGKKRPRPARFLEFSDYETPNGIGPYENQVSIIDMASKDFAFKGFYGGFTAFSKAAFVNETYLIPAADDPNYQTTAWRVVLKAQYSPLATHSGFGNPAELEKDVEYLYLMPFFNGTAYASKLLRVLTLTFSSTVPIVETLELSMVDKALKGFGSSFTHGPYGYLVPRENEKGLFGKLVRFRIDNFATGSVEVLDLAAIDSRYVGFSNSITCTLTLHTLFNNYCRALTVLLPDGKYAYLVPFRRPLVGDELTLNLREFPVSNSGLVVRIDLDTFRIAGSLDLANTHPDLCGFSGAVTGTQQHLDEEPASEEVNPYSGLIARIDLRDFTSVQYLDLTVVNDGLRGFIKGFSYRQYVFLVPHRAQYFNSKRPTQSGKVARIDTNNFTPTGVTYLDLTTALRSQVPDFADSDLRGFNGGFVSGKYGFFVPYFNGATFSGKVCRINLDKFDEVQTLDLTQLDNRLRGFADGILSKVEEELEANLFDEFQIRLGTTDPYDYTY
;
A
#
# COMPACT_ATOMS: atom_id res chain seq x y z
N MET A 1 35.31 50.06 -24.69
CA MET A 1 35.51 49.17 -25.86
C MET A 1 36.95 48.63 -25.82
N SER A 2 37.19 47.47 -26.41
CA SER A 2 38.50 46.97 -26.88
C SER A 2 39.68 46.95 -25.90
N ILE A 3 39.79 45.85 -25.13
CA ILE A 3 40.92 44.88 -25.15
C ILE A 3 42.17 45.42 -25.89
N ASN A 4 43.36 45.59 -25.27
CA ASN A 4 44.24 44.52 -24.77
C ASN A 4 45.50 45.11 -24.07
N THR A 5 46.09 44.47 -23.05
CA THR A 5 47.46 44.83 -22.58
C THR A 5 48.19 43.65 -21.95
N ILE A 6 49.50 43.53 -22.21
CA ILE A 6 50.39 42.42 -21.79
C ILE A 6 51.50 42.98 -20.89
N LYS A 7 51.85 42.26 -19.80
CA LYS A 7 53.22 42.12 -19.19
C LYS A 7 53.15 41.43 -17.82
N ARG A 8 54.24 40.97 -17.15
CA ARG A 8 55.45 40.18 -17.52
C ARG A 8 56.41 40.19 -16.31
N SER A 9 56.83 39.02 -15.82
CA SER A 9 58.12 38.78 -15.12
C SER A 9 58.36 37.26 -15.10
N THR A 10 59.45 36.65 -15.58
CA THR A 10 60.91 36.80 -15.38
C THR A 10 61.40 36.39 -13.99
N SER A 11 62.51 35.67 -13.78
CA SER A 11 63.40 34.78 -14.60
C SER A 11 64.54 34.28 -13.68
N LEU A 12 65.46 33.35 -13.97
CA LEU A 12 65.83 32.52 -15.14
C LEU A 12 65.77 31.02 -14.68
N GLU A 13 66.44 29.95 -15.16
CA GLU A 13 67.24 29.61 -16.37
C GLU A 13 67.16 28.05 -16.60
N ARG A 14 68.18 27.42 -17.19
CA ARG A 14 68.34 25.97 -17.45
C ARG A 14 69.76 25.46 -17.18
N ASN A 15 69.90 24.21 -16.74
CA ASN A 15 70.77 23.24 -17.43
C ASN A 15 70.47 21.78 -17.07
N ALA A 16 70.94 20.85 -17.92
CA ALA A 16 70.41 19.49 -18.01
C ALA A 16 71.01 18.47 -17.02
N THR A 17 70.25 17.41 -16.75
CA THR A 17 70.70 16.00 -16.93
C THR A 17 69.51 15.05 -16.95
N MET A 18 69.64 13.90 -17.62
CA MET A 18 68.71 12.78 -17.51
C MET A 18 69.12 11.87 -16.34
N ASP A 19 68.21 11.62 -15.40
CA ASP A 19 68.16 10.34 -14.67
C ASP A 19 66.69 10.00 -14.37
N SER A 20 66.22 8.84 -14.81
CA SER A 20 64.80 8.48 -14.75
C SER A 20 64.46 7.72 -13.46
N ARG A 21 64.21 8.45 -12.37
CA ARG A 21 63.74 7.88 -11.09
C ARG A 21 62.30 8.30 -10.81
N ASN A 22 61.36 7.39 -11.12
CA ASN A 22 59.95 7.55 -10.77
C ASN A 22 59.79 7.56 -9.24
N ASN A 23 59.37 8.71 -8.72
CA ASN A 23 59.12 8.90 -7.29
C ASN A 23 57.61 8.70 -7.02
N GLY A 24 57.28 7.99 -5.93
CA GLY A 24 55.90 7.90 -5.43
C GLY A 24 54.93 7.04 -6.24
N ARG A 25 55.04 5.70 -6.14
CA ARG A 25 53.86 4.84 -6.28
C ARG A 25 52.83 5.27 -5.21
N ARG A 26 51.63 5.66 -5.63
CA ARG A 26 50.45 5.48 -4.76
C ARG A 26 50.33 3.97 -4.52
N LEU A 27 50.19 3.58 -3.27
CA LEU A 27 49.80 2.21 -2.93
C LEU A 27 48.31 2.07 -3.25
N GLU A 28 47.98 1.14 -4.13
CA GLU A 28 46.63 0.60 -4.24
C GLU A 28 46.36 -0.23 -2.98
N ALA A 29 45.13 -0.18 -2.46
CA ALA A 29 44.75 -0.98 -1.31
C ALA A 29 44.69 -2.45 -1.72
N ASN A 30 45.43 -3.32 -1.03
CA ASN A 30 45.44 -4.75 -1.30
C ASN A 30 44.19 -5.37 -0.67
N THR A 31 43.32 -6.00 -1.47
CA THR A 31 42.08 -6.66 -1.01
C THR A 31 42.31 -7.65 0.14
N LEU A 32 43.51 -8.26 0.24
CA LEU A 32 43.91 -9.09 1.37
C LEU A 32 43.85 -8.39 2.74
N SER A 33 43.90 -7.05 2.81
CA SER A 33 43.71 -6.32 4.08
C SER A 33 42.26 -6.22 4.56
N LEU A 34 41.29 -6.72 3.77
CA LEU A 34 39.92 -6.98 4.24
C LEU A 34 39.82 -8.28 5.06
N PHE A 35 40.92 -9.05 5.17
CA PHE A 35 40.93 -10.36 5.81
C PHE A 35 41.87 -10.43 7.01
N LYS A 36 41.46 -11.22 8.01
CA LYS A 36 42.27 -11.59 9.17
C LYS A 36 42.78 -13.02 9.01
N SER A 37 44.09 -13.16 8.88
CA SER A 37 44.76 -14.46 8.78
C SER A 37 44.87 -15.16 10.14
N ILE A 38 44.68 -16.48 10.14
CA ILE A 38 44.95 -17.38 11.26
C ILE A 38 45.78 -18.56 10.73
N ASP A 39 47.06 -18.59 11.11
CA ASP A 39 48.00 -19.63 10.66
C ASP A 39 47.61 -21.02 11.16
N LYS A 40 47.86 -22.04 10.33
CA LYS A 40 47.70 -23.47 10.64
C LYS A 40 46.27 -23.89 10.96
N LYS A 41 45.29 -23.18 10.39
CA LYS A 41 43.85 -23.40 10.55
C LYS A 41 43.15 -23.49 9.21
N GLY A 42 41.98 -24.12 9.20
CA GLY A 42 41.08 -24.12 8.07
C GLY A 42 39.67 -24.63 8.38
N LEU A 43 38.75 -24.44 7.44
CA LEU A 43 37.37 -24.92 7.51
C LEU A 43 37.21 -26.24 6.75
N ARG A 44 36.99 -27.33 7.49
CA ARG A 44 36.87 -28.65 6.89
C ARG A 44 35.48 -28.90 6.33
N GLY A 45 35.38 -28.92 5.00
CA GLY A 45 34.24 -29.49 4.26
C GLY A 45 33.24 -28.47 3.72
N PHE A 46 33.49 -27.18 3.96
CA PHE A 46 32.73 -26.07 3.40
C PHE A 46 33.56 -25.44 2.29
N LEU A 47 33.07 -25.53 1.05
CA LEU A 47 33.81 -25.24 -0.19
C LEU A 47 32.89 -24.68 -1.28
N GLU A 48 31.86 -23.95 -0.88
CA GLU A 48 30.71 -23.58 -1.72
C GLU A 48 31.09 -22.61 -2.84
N GLY A 49 32.05 -21.70 -2.58
CA GLY A 49 32.62 -20.81 -3.60
C GLY A 49 33.65 -21.50 -4.51
N GLY A 50 33.99 -22.76 -4.24
CA GLY A 50 34.87 -23.58 -5.07
C GLY A 50 36.35 -23.57 -4.68
N VAL A 51 37.15 -24.25 -5.50
CA VAL A 51 38.60 -24.48 -5.27
C VAL A 51 39.40 -23.99 -6.48
N PHE A 52 40.41 -23.16 -6.24
CA PHE A 52 41.19 -22.49 -7.29
C PHE A 52 42.69 -22.75 -7.11
N SER A 53 43.26 -23.59 -7.97
CA SER A 53 44.68 -23.97 -7.93
C SER A 53 45.63 -22.90 -8.47
N ARG A 54 46.85 -22.85 -7.91
CA ARG A 54 47.92 -21.88 -8.26
C ARG A 54 47.53 -20.42 -8.02
N SER A 55 46.75 -20.17 -6.98
CA SER A 55 46.42 -18.81 -6.54
C SER A 55 47.56 -18.19 -5.72
N THR A 56 47.33 -16.98 -5.25
CA THR A 56 48.07 -16.35 -4.13
C THR A 56 47.06 -15.88 -3.10
N PRO A 57 47.44 -15.58 -1.84
CA PRO A 57 46.50 -15.04 -0.86
C PRO A 57 45.77 -13.77 -1.34
N GLY A 58 46.45 -12.91 -2.12
CA GLY A 58 45.81 -11.75 -2.76
C GLY A 58 44.76 -12.15 -3.79
N GLY A 59 45.07 -13.09 -4.69
CA GLY A 59 44.11 -13.62 -5.66
C GLY A 59 42.93 -14.36 -5.03
N CYS A 60 43.13 -15.02 -3.88
CA CYS A 60 42.04 -15.56 -3.07
C CYS A 60 41.13 -14.47 -2.51
N ALA A 61 41.73 -13.39 -1.96
CA ALA A 61 40.97 -12.26 -1.46
C ALA A 61 40.19 -11.54 -2.56
N GLU A 62 40.75 -11.40 -3.77
CA GLU A 62 40.07 -10.86 -4.95
C GLU A 62 38.90 -11.75 -5.42
N LEU A 63 39.06 -13.08 -5.39
CA LEU A 63 37.96 -14.01 -5.70
C LEU A 63 36.84 -13.97 -4.65
N CYS A 64 37.19 -13.86 -3.37
CA CYS A 64 36.24 -13.78 -2.26
C CYS A 64 35.53 -12.40 -2.18
N ASP A 65 36.21 -11.31 -2.53
CA ASP A 65 35.63 -9.95 -2.65
C ASP A 65 34.65 -9.84 -3.83
N ALA A 66 34.88 -10.63 -4.89
CA ALA A 66 33.96 -10.74 -6.02
C ALA A 66 32.75 -11.67 -5.76
N ASP A 67 32.77 -12.48 -4.70
CA ASP A 67 31.69 -13.41 -4.32
C ASP A 67 30.93 -12.90 -3.09
N PRO A 68 29.70 -12.37 -3.23
CA PRO A 68 28.97 -11.76 -2.11
C PRO A 68 28.65 -12.75 -0.98
N LEU A 69 28.61 -14.06 -1.27
CA LEU A 69 28.35 -15.10 -0.28
C LEU A 69 29.63 -15.52 0.49
N CYS A 70 30.81 -15.12 0.02
CA CYS A 70 32.06 -15.45 0.70
C CYS A 70 32.14 -14.83 2.11
N LEU A 71 32.64 -15.63 3.05
CA LEU A 71 32.84 -15.27 4.45
C LEU A 71 34.26 -15.61 4.94
N SER A 72 34.89 -16.62 4.34
CA SER A 72 36.30 -16.93 4.56
C SER A 72 36.90 -17.75 3.41
N PHE A 73 38.22 -17.88 3.40
CA PHE A 73 38.90 -18.84 2.54
C PHE A 73 40.12 -19.46 3.22
N ASP A 74 40.45 -20.70 2.86
CA ASP A 74 41.74 -21.31 3.21
C ASP A 74 42.71 -21.18 2.04
N PHE A 75 43.97 -20.91 2.35
CA PHE A 75 45.08 -20.96 1.39
C PHE A 75 46.11 -22.01 1.82
N GLU A 76 46.29 -23.05 0.99
CA GLU A 76 47.28 -24.11 1.22
C GLU A 76 48.66 -23.68 0.67
N THR A 77 49.62 -23.49 1.58
CA THR A 77 50.94 -22.91 1.26
C THR A 77 51.85 -23.82 0.44
N VAL A 78 51.59 -25.13 0.38
CA VAL A 78 52.39 -26.14 -0.33
C VAL A 78 51.92 -26.36 -1.77
N SER A 79 50.60 -26.46 -2.01
CA SER A 79 50.04 -26.65 -3.36
C SER A 79 49.63 -25.34 -4.03
N LEU A 80 49.52 -24.25 -3.27
CA LEU A 80 48.99 -22.94 -3.70
C LEU A 80 47.52 -23.03 -4.14
N ASP A 81 46.76 -23.95 -3.55
CA ASP A 81 45.31 -24.07 -3.73
C ASP A 81 44.57 -23.11 -2.80
N CYS A 82 43.52 -22.50 -3.35
CA CYS A 82 42.59 -21.63 -2.66
C CYS A 82 41.25 -22.34 -2.45
N TYR A 83 40.64 -22.21 -1.29
CA TYR A 83 39.41 -22.90 -0.90
C TYR A 83 38.39 -21.87 -0.39
N ILE A 84 37.40 -21.50 -1.20
CA ILE A 84 36.44 -20.43 -0.89
C ILE A 84 35.22 -20.99 -0.13
N SER A 85 34.92 -20.43 1.04
CA SER A 85 33.84 -20.87 1.93
C SER A 85 32.71 -19.83 2.03
N HIS A 86 31.46 -20.28 1.93
CA HIS A 86 30.26 -19.45 2.23
C HIS A 86 29.89 -19.50 3.71
N THR A 87 30.88 -19.73 4.58
CA THR A 87 30.75 -19.76 6.03
C THR A 87 32.05 -19.30 6.71
N ASP A 88 32.01 -19.22 8.03
CA ASP A 88 33.10 -18.86 8.93
C ASP A 88 33.10 -19.78 10.17
N ARG A 89 34.11 -19.62 11.02
CA ARG A 89 34.29 -20.40 12.26
C ARG A 89 33.33 -20.03 13.41
N TYR A 90 32.49 -19.01 13.28
CA TYR A 90 31.46 -18.68 14.28
C TYR A 90 30.15 -19.40 13.95
N ALA A 91 29.82 -19.55 12.66
CA ALA A 91 28.72 -20.39 12.19
C ALA A 91 29.02 -21.90 12.34
N HIS A 92 30.25 -22.34 12.03
CA HIS A 92 30.66 -23.74 12.12
C HIS A 92 31.98 -23.94 12.92
N PRO A 93 31.97 -23.69 14.25
CA PRO A 93 33.14 -23.85 15.10
C PRO A 93 33.69 -25.29 15.15
N GLU A 94 32.85 -26.30 14.94
CA GLU A 94 33.23 -27.72 14.84
C GLU A 94 34.04 -28.05 13.57
N ALA A 95 33.94 -27.21 12.53
CA ALA A 95 34.66 -27.37 11.27
C ALA A 95 36.02 -26.64 11.25
N PHE A 96 36.28 -25.76 12.23
CA PHE A 96 37.47 -24.91 12.31
C PHE A 96 38.68 -25.65 12.93
N LEU A 97 39.27 -26.52 12.13
CA LEU A 97 40.25 -27.52 12.56
C LEU A 97 41.70 -27.08 12.31
N ASP A 98 42.64 -27.82 12.91
CA ASP A 98 44.07 -27.63 12.66
C ASP A 98 44.43 -28.12 11.25
N PHE A 99 45.00 -27.23 10.45
CA PHE A 99 45.42 -27.47 9.08
C PHE A 99 46.90 -27.05 8.95
N PRO A 100 47.88 -27.92 9.25
CA PRO A 100 49.27 -27.51 9.54
C PRO A 100 50.03 -26.75 8.45
N THR A 101 49.53 -26.81 7.21
CA THR A 101 50.10 -26.20 6.00
C THR A 101 49.19 -25.12 5.39
N GLY A 102 47.98 -24.95 5.92
CA GLY A 102 47.02 -23.93 5.52
C GLY A 102 47.08 -22.64 6.35
N ILE A 103 46.55 -21.56 5.79
CA ILE A 103 46.23 -20.31 6.48
C ILE A 103 44.77 -19.99 6.19
N TYR A 104 43.96 -19.87 7.24
CA TYR A 104 42.56 -19.44 7.17
C TYR A 104 42.50 -17.92 7.13
N TYR A 105 41.71 -17.35 6.21
CA TYR A 105 41.51 -15.92 6.05
C TYR A 105 40.03 -15.58 6.28
N GLU A 106 39.76 -14.87 7.37
CA GLU A 106 38.43 -14.47 7.82
C GLU A 106 38.06 -13.08 7.31
N TRP A 107 36.87 -12.91 6.70
CA TRP A 107 36.40 -11.60 6.25
C TRP A 107 36.20 -10.63 7.43
N GLN A 108 36.70 -9.39 7.32
CA GLN A 108 36.63 -8.35 8.36
C GLN A 108 35.89 -7.07 7.90
N GLY A 109 35.36 -7.06 6.68
CA GLY A 109 34.55 -5.95 6.16
C GLY A 109 33.25 -5.72 6.94
N ALA A 110 32.50 -4.70 6.54
CA ALA A 110 31.19 -4.42 7.11
C ALA A 110 30.16 -5.49 6.74
N VAL A 111 29.17 -5.70 7.61
CA VAL A 111 27.95 -6.47 7.30
C VAL A 111 27.05 -5.64 6.37
N ASP A 112 26.41 -6.30 5.40
CA ASP A 112 25.44 -5.67 4.51
C ASP A 112 24.28 -5.03 5.29
N ALA A 113 24.03 -3.74 5.03
CA ALA A 113 23.02 -2.97 5.74
C ALA A 113 21.60 -3.53 5.51
N PRO A 114 20.74 -3.56 6.55
CA PRO A 114 19.43 -4.19 6.44
C PRO A 114 18.44 -3.36 5.61
N ASN A 115 17.86 -3.97 4.57
CA ASN A 115 16.70 -3.42 3.88
C ASN A 115 15.44 -3.52 4.76
N ILE A 116 14.48 -2.63 4.53
CA ILE A 116 13.21 -2.56 5.27
C ILE A 116 12.04 -2.64 4.28
N GLU A 117 11.18 -3.66 4.41
CA GLU A 117 10.10 -3.92 3.45
C GLU A 117 8.72 -4.04 4.16
N PRO A 118 7.77 -3.11 3.93
CA PRO A 118 7.91 -1.81 3.27
C PRO A 118 8.71 -0.80 4.13
N ASN A 119 9.39 0.15 3.49
CA ASN A 119 10.06 1.28 4.14
C ASN A 119 9.13 2.51 4.26
N GLY A 120 8.41 2.64 5.36
CA GLY A 120 7.50 3.77 5.63
C GLY A 120 6.19 3.73 4.81
N GLY A 121 5.36 4.77 4.98
CA GLY A 121 4.06 4.92 4.31
C GLY A 121 2.92 5.30 5.27
N LEU A 122 1.73 5.58 4.71
CA LEU A 122 0.51 5.88 5.48
C LEU A 122 -0.39 4.64 5.53
N PHE A 123 -0.73 4.20 6.74
CA PHE A 123 -1.48 2.97 6.98
C PHE A 123 -2.65 3.22 7.95
N ASN A 124 -3.88 3.01 7.48
CA ASN A 124 -5.07 3.13 8.33
C ASN A 124 -5.32 1.91 9.26
N THR A 125 -4.30 1.08 9.42
CA THR A 125 -4.35 -0.26 10.01
C THR A 125 -2.98 -0.62 10.56
N GLN A 126 -2.92 -1.61 11.46
CA GLN A 126 -1.65 -2.12 11.95
C GLN A 126 -0.93 -2.86 10.82
N VAL A 127 0.32 -2.47 10.56
CA VAL A 127 1.17 -2.96 9.48
C VAL A 127 2.30 -3.83 10.04
N VAL A 128 2.84 -4.71 9.19
CA VAL A 128 4.05 -5.49 9.46
C VAL A 128 5.14 -5.10 8.48
N VAL A 129 6.39 -5.17 8.94
CA VAL A 129 7.60 -5.00 8.11
C VAL A 129 8.45 -6.26 8.18
N ARG A 130 9.29 -6.49 7.17
CA ARG A 130 10.42 -7.41 7.25
C ARG A 130 11.73 -6.62 7.22
N LEU A 131 12.71 -7.09 7.97
CA LEU A 131 14.09 -6.63 7.89
C LEU A 131 14.93 -7.70 7.19
N LEU A 132 15.74 -7.31 6.21
CA LEU A 132 16.47 -8.23 5.33
C LEU A 132 17.92 -7.77 5.17
N THR A 133 18.88 -8.59 5.59
CA THR A 133 20.30 -8.44 5.22
C THR A 133 20.72 -9.58 4.28
N ALA A 134 21.59 -9.26 3.32
CA ALA A 134 22.16 -10.24 2.40
C ALA A 134 23.20 -11.16 3.07
N LYS A 135 23.77 -10.77 4.22
CA LYS A 135 24.89 -11.50 4.83
C LYS A 135 24.40 -12.69 5.65
N LEU A 136 24.71 -13.90 5.18
CA LEU A 136 24.26 -15.15 5.81
C LEU A 136 24.74 -15.26 7.27
N GLY A 137 23.80 -15.54 8.18
CA GLY A 137 24.07 -15.66 9.62
C GLY A 137 24.31 -14.33 10.35
N ALA A 138 24.09 -13.17 9.71
CA ALA A 138 24.01 -11.89 10.41
C ALA A 138 22.63 -11.69 11.03
N LYS A 139 22.60 -11.14 12.26
CA LYS A 139 21.38 -10.77 12.98
C LYS A 139 21.09 -9.30 12.78
N ILE A 140 19.81 -8.92 12.82
CA ILE A 140 19.39 -7.53 12.66
C ILE A 140 18.96 -7.00 14.02
N TYR A 141 19.70 -6.04 14.56
CA TYR A 141 19.33 -5.32 15.78
C TYR A 141 18.48 -4.12 15.37
N TYR A 142 17.30 -3.97 15.95
CA TYR A 142 16.35 -2.92 15.57
C TYR A 142 15.66 -2.27 16.77
N ARG A 143 15.24 -1.02 16.59
CA ARG A 143 14.49 -0.23 17.56
C ARG A 143 13.39 0.55 16.84
N ILE A 144 12.20 0.56 17.42
CA ILE A 144 11.06 1.35 16.94
C ILE A 144 10.93 2.55 17.88
N ILE A 145 10.81 3.75 17.32
CA ILE A 145 10.67 5.00 18.07
C ILE A 145 9.43 5.74 17.56
N SER A 146 8.57 6.23 18.47
CA SER A 146 7.41 7.05 18.11
C SER A 146 7.87 8.33 17.40
N SER A 147 7.11 8.81 16.41
CA SER A 147 7.41 10.07 15.72
C SER A 147 7.47 11.28 16.67
N THR A 148 6.77 11.21 17.81
CA THR A 148 6.85 12.21 18.89
C THR A 148 8.21 12.24 19.58
N ASP A 149 8.80 11.06 19.81
CA ASP A 149 9.94 10.87 20.70
C ASP A 149 11.28 11.07 19.97
N LEU A 150 11.23 11.13 18.63
CA LEU A 150 12.39 11.43 17.76
C LEU A 150 13.06 12.78 18.05
N LEU A 151 12.35 13.71 18.70
CA LEU A 151 12.85 15.04 19.02
C LEU A 151 13.87 15.05 20.18
N ASP A 152 13.76 14.11 21.11
CA ASP A 152 14.56 14.04 22.35
C ASP A 152 15.52 12.83 22.41
N ALA A 153 15.54 11.98 21.38
CA ALA A 153 16.31 10.74 21.36
C ALA A 153 17.75 10.88 20.83
N ASP A 154 18.72 10.16 21.43
CA ASP A 154 20.05 9.97 20.84
C ASP A 154 19.98 8.95 19.69
N LEU A 155 19.88 9.48 18.46
CA LEU A 155 19.75 8.69 17.23
C LEU A 155 21.07 8.14 16.68
N MET A 156 22.19 8.29 17.41
CA MET A 156 23.46 7.66 17.03
C MET A 156 23.41 6.15 17.28
N VAL A 157 24.17 5.34 16.52
CA VAL A 157 24.28 3.88 16.74
C VAL A 157 24.60 3.54 18.20
N ALA A 158 25.48 4.34 18.83
CA ALA A 158 25.84 4.18 20.24
C ALA A 158 24.76 4.68 21.23
N GLY A 159 23.80 5.50 20.82
CA GLY A 159 22.60 5.82 21.61
C GLY A 159 21.52 4.75 21.50
N LEU A 160 21.46 4.08 20.34
CA LEU A 160 20.40 3.12 20.00
C LEU A 160 20.70 1.67 20.45
N PHE A 161 21.95 1.20 20.30
CA PHE A 161 22.31 -0.24 20.30
C PHE A 161 23.42 -0.66 21.28
N ARG A 162 23.71 0.12 22.34
CA ARG A 162 24.60 -0.34 23.42
C ARG A 162 23.96 -1.45 24.27
N SER A 163 24.78 -2.19 25.02
CA SER A 163 24.35 -3.26 25.94
C SER A 163 23.51 -2.81 27.14
N ASP A 164 23.39 -1.50 27.39
CA ASP A 164 22.50 -0.90 28.39
C ASP A 164 21.16 -0.41 27.80
N GLN A 165 20.94 -0.55 26.49
CA GLN A 165 19.75 -0.11 25.79
C GLN A 165 18.82 -1.27 25.42
N HIS A 166 17.51 -1.04 25.51
CA HIS A 166 16.52 -1.97 25.00
C HIS A 166 16.35 -1.82 23.48
N TYR A 167 16.99 -2.72 22.74
CA TYR A 167 16.72 -3.00 21.32
C TYR A 167 16.17 -4.43 21.17
N SER A 168 15.55 -4.70 20.03
CA SER A 168 15.07 -6.03 19.64
C SER A 168 16.02 -6.66 18.63
N VAL A 169 16.00 -7.99 18.53
CA VAL A 169 16.83 -8.77 17.59
C VAL A 169 15.91 -9.61 16.72
N ALA A 170 16.17 -9.59 15.41
CA ALA A 170 15.49 -10.39 14.39
C ALA A 170 16.51 -11.13 13.53
N GLU A 171 16.11 -12.27 12.97
CA GLU A 171 16.84 -12.93 11.88
C GLU A 171 16.43 -12.30 10.52
N SER A 172 17.26 -12.51 9.49
CA SER A 172 16.99 -11.95 8.15
C SER A 172 15.69 -12.55 7.56
N GLY A 173 14.69 -11.70 7.37
CA GLY A 173 13.38 -12.04 6.81
C GLY A 173 12.23 -12.20 7.81
N ASP A 174 12.48 -12.07 9.12
CA ASP A 174 11.44 -12.13 10.15
C ASP A 174 10.33 -11.08 9.95
N ILE A 175 9.11 -11.41 10.37
CA ILE A 175 8.00 -10.44 10.43
C ILE A 175 8.05 -9.68 11.75
N ILE A 176 8.17 -8.35 11.66
CA ILE A 176 8.07 -7.43 12.79
C ILE A 176 6.73 -6.69 12.70
N LEU A 177 5.94 -6.78 13.77
CA LEU A 177 4.69 -6.04 13.91
C LEU A 177 4.97 -4.62 14.41
N LEU A 178 4.54 -3.61 13.66
CA LEU A 178 4.67 -2.21 14.08
C LEU A 178 3.60 -1.85 15.12
N PRO A 179 3.86 -0.86 16.00
CA PRO A 179 2.87 -0.33 16.93
C PRO A 179 1.68 0.31 16.20
N THR A 180 0.63 0.61 16.96
CA THR A 180 -0.59 1.28 16.50
C THR A 180 -0.48 2.81 16.60
N TYR A 181 0.71 3.36 16.37
CA TYR A 181 1.02 4.79 16.40
C TYR A 181 2.14 5.11 15.40
N SER A 182 2.17 6.35 14.91
CA SER A 182 3.15 6.81 13.93
C SER A 182 4.59 6.72 14.45
N CYS A 183 5.50 6.13 13.67
CA CYS A 183 6.84 5.76 14.14
C CYS A 183 7.89 5.69 13.03
N LYS A 184 9.15 5.50 13.45
CA LYS A 184 10.28 5.10 12.59
C LYS A 184 10.99 3.86 13.13
N VAL A 185 11.53 3.06 12.21
CA VAL A 185 12.36 1.88 12.48
C VAL A 185 13.83 2.26 12.25
N PHE A 186 14.67 1.94 13.22
CA PHE A 186 16.12 2.06 13.17
C PHE A 186 16.70 0.65 13.20
N ALA A 187 17.65 0.33 12.32
CA ALA A 187 18.22 -1.01 12.22
C ALA A 187 19.72 -1.01 11.86
N ILE A 188 20.45 -1.97 12.40
CA ILE A 188 21.80 -2.38 11.99
C ILE A 188 21.85 -3.90 11.83
N ALA A 189 22.68 -4.38 10.91
CA ALA A 189 23.02 -5.80 10.80
C ALA A 189 24.37 -6.05 11.48
N VAL A 190 24.42 -7.10 12.30
CA VAL A 190 25.52 -7.43 13.21
C VAL A 190 25.90 -8.89 13.02
N LYS A 191 27.20 -9.18 12.94
CA LYS A 191 27.71 -10.55 12.88
C LYS A 191 29.05 -10.65 13.62
N GLU A 192 29.22 -11.70 14.42
CA GLU A 192 30.46 -11.90 15.18
C GLU A 192 31.67 -12.01 14.24
N GLY A 193 32.75 -11.33 14.59
CA GLY A 193 33.97 -11.27 13.80
C GLY A 193 33.98 -10.26 12.65
N MET A 194 32.83 -9.69 12.25
CA MET A 194 32.73 -8.64 11.23
C MET A 194 32.58 -7.23 11.85
N THR A 195 32.63 -6.19 11.01
CA THR A 195 32.24 -4.83 11.42
C THR A 195 30.73 -4.64 11.24
N ASP A 196 30.05 -4.03 12.22
CA ASP A 196 28.60 -3.74 12.12
C ASP A 196 28.25 -2.93 10.87
N SER A 197 27.02 -3.08 10.37
CA SER A 197 26.55 -2.31 9.21
C SER A 197 26.41 -0.81 9.50
N ALA A 198 26.28 -0.03 8.43
CA ALA A 198 25.74 1.32 8.55
C ALA A 198 24.32 1.30 9.17
N LEU A 199 23.97 2.38 9.89
CA LEU A 199 22.63 2.59 10.42
C LEU A 199 21.64 2.84 9.28
N VAL A 200 20.58 2.02 9.22
CA VAL A 200 19.43 2.26 8.37
C VAL A 200 18.31 2.85 9.23
N VAL A 201 17.69 3.91 8.72
CA VAL A 201 16.54 4.58 9.33
C VAL A 201 15.43 4.63 8.30
N SER A 202 14.22 4.24 8.70
CA SER A 202 13.09 4.22 7.78
C SER A 202 12.57 5.62 7.41
N ASP A 203 11.83 5.67 6.31
CA ASP A 203 10.79 6.69 6.14
C ASP A 203 9.73 6.56 7.26
N GLU A 204 8.89 7.57 7.44
CA GLU A 204 7.88 7.54 8.50
C GLU A 204 6.77 6.53 8.18
N TYR A 205 6.40 5.71 9.16
CA TYR A 205 5.13 4.99 9.16
C TYR A 205 4.10 5.88 9.85
N GLN A 206 3.14 6.42 9.10
CA GLN A 206 2.01 7.17 9.64
C GLN A 206 0.89 6.16 9.91
N ILE A 207 0.65 5.84 11.18
CA ILE A 207 -0.24 4.74 11.61
C ILE A 207 -1.33 5.30 12.53
N PHE A 208 -2.49 5.57 11.94
CA PHE A 208 -3.70 6.07 12.60
C PHE A 208 -4.93 5.49 11.89
N PRO A 209 -6.00 5.09 12.58
CA PRO A 209 -7.16 4.55 11.90
C PRO A 209 -7.92 5.67 11.20
N SER A 210 -8.49 5.39 10.03
CA SER A 210 -9.29 6.37 9.30
C SER A 210 -10.64 6.57 9.99
N LYS A 211 -11.02 7.83 10.24
CA LYS A 211 -12.32 8.19 10.81
C LYS A 211 -13.49 7.98 9.84
N TYR A 212 -13.27 8.28 8.56
CA TYR A 212 -14.31 8.22 7.53
C TYR A 212 -13.96 7.28 6.37
N ALA A 213 -14.97 6.54 5.90
CA ALA A 213 -14.94 5.88 4.59
C ALA A 213 -15.94 6.53 3.63
N TYR A 214 -15.58 6.61 2.35
CA TYR A 214 -16.43 7.06 1.25
C TYR A 214 -16.81 5.86 0.37
N LEU A 215 -18.09 5.58 0.20
CA LEU A 215 -18.57 4.54 -0.72
C LEU A 215 -18.82 5.11 -2.11
N VAL A 216 -18.31 4.43 -3.13
CA VAL A 216 -18.37 4.86 -4.53
C VAL A 216 -19.67 4.36 -5.18
N PRO A 217 -20.60 5.26 -5.56
CA PRO A 217 -21.92 4.88 -6.08
C PRO A 217 -21.83 4.39 -7.52
N PHE A 218 -22.39 3.21 -7.76
CA PHE A 218 -22.30 2.54 -9.05
C PHE A 218 -23.67 2.25 -9.65
N PHE A 219 -24.31 1.15 -9.23
CA PHE A 219 -25.52 0.64 -9.88
C PHE A 219 -26.43 -0.07 -8.88
N ASN A 220 -27.67 0.39 -8.76
CA ASN A 220 -28.67 -0.12 -7.81
C ASN A 220 -29.95 -0.68 -8.48
N GLY A 221 -29.87 -0.96 -9.79
CA GLY A 221 -31.00 -1.11 -10.70
C GLY A 221 -31.05 0.01 -11.75
N GLU A 222 -30.53 1.18 -11.40
CA GLU A 222 -30.04 2.19 -12.34
C GLU A 222 -28.64 2.69 -11.93
N PHE A 223 -27.93 3.38 -12.83
CA PHE A 223 -26.67 4.05 -12.46
C PHE A 223 -26.99 5.30 -11.63
N HIS A 224 -26.31 5.48 -10.50
CA HIS A 224 -26.61 6.54 -9.53
C HIS A 224 -25.35 7.31 -9.11
N GLY A 225 -25.56 8.49 -8.48
CA GLY A 225 -24.50 9.42 -8.07
C GLY A 225 -24.47 9.70 -6.56
N LEU A 226 -25.06 8.82 -5.74
CA LEU A 226 -25.23 9.01 -4.29
C LEU A 226 -23.96 8.64 -3.52
N VAL A 227 -23.00 9.55 -3.46
CA VAL A 227 -21.73 9.32 -2.74
C VAL A 227 -22.01 9.39 -1.25
N ALA A 228 -21.77 8.32 -0.52
CA ALA A 228 -21.98 8.25 0.92
C ALA A 228 -20.63 8.33 1.67
N ARG A 229 -20.55 9.12 2.73
CA ARG A 229 -19.45 9.13 3.71
C ARG A 229 -19.97 8.57 5.03
N ILE A 230 -19.27 7.56 5.57
CA ILE A 230 -19.64 6.84 6.80
C ILE A 230 -18.57 7.09 7.86
N GLU A 231 -19.01 7.49 9.06
CA GLU A 231 -18.19 7.58 10.27
C GLU A 231 -18.05 6.21 10.94
N LEU A 232 -16.81 5.79 11.23
CA LEU A 232 -16.45 4.39 11.53
C LEU A 232 -16.28 4.11 13.03
N ASP A 233 -16.10 5.15 13.83
CA ASP A 233 -15.58 5.17 15.20
C ASP A 233 -16.60 5.58 16.28
N LEU A 234 -17.86 5.85 15.89
CA LEU A 234 -18.89 6.37 16.79
C LEU A 234 -19.04 5.61 18.12
N LYS A 235 -19.18 6.35 19.22
CA LYS A 235 -19.58 5.81 20.53
C LYS A 235 -21.08 5.48 20.52
N GLY A 236 -21.39 4.20 20.35
CA GLY A 236 -22.77 3.70 20.36
C GLY A 236 -23.59 4.06 21.63
N LYS A 237 -24.90 4.26 21.43
CA LYS A 237 -25.86 4.71 22.46
C LYS A 237 -25.85 3.84 23.73
N LYS A 238 -25.96 4.49 24.91
CA LYS A 238 -25.98 3.80 26.22
C LYS A 238 -27.19 2.86 26.37
N ARG A 239 -26.96 1.56 26.17
CA ARG A 239 -27.93 0.48 26.41
C ARG A 239 -28.14 0.17 27.91
N PRO A 240 -29.28 -0.41 28.32
CA PRO A 240 -29.52 -0.90 29.70
C PRO A 240 -28.62 -2.06 30.17
N ARG A 241 -27.86 -2.68 29.26
CA ARG A 241 -26.75 -3.59 29.54
C ARG A 241 -25.56 -3.13 28.68
N PRO A 242 -24.32 -3.07 29.19
CA PRO A 242 -23.17 -2.66 28.39
C PRO A 242 -23.04 -3.49 27.11
N ALA A 243 -22.73 -2.82 26.00
CA ALA A 243 -22.30 -3.51 24.79
C ALA A 243 -21.00 -4.29 25.06
N ARG A 244 -20.82 -5.44 24.41
CA ARG A 244 -19.58 -6.25 24.51
C ARG A 244 -18.53 -5.88 23.48
N PHE A 245 -18.91 -5.04 22.53
CA PHE A 245 -18.19 -4.73 21.31
C PHE A 245 -18.44 -3.25 21.00
N LEU A 246 -17.55 -2.59 20.26
CA LEU A 246 -17.85 -1.30 19.67
C LEU A 246 -19.04 -1.47 18.71
N GLU A 247 -20.04 -0.59 18.78
CA GLU A 247 -21.19 -0.65 17.89
C GLU A 247 -20.85 -0.09 16.49
N PHE A 248 -21.59 -0.50 15.46
CA PHE A 248 -21.43 0.03 14.09
C PHE A 248 -22.71 0.68 13.55
N SER A 249 -23.83 0.50 14.26
CA SER A 249 -25.19 0.80 13.84
C SER A 249 -26.05 1.02 15.08
N ASP A 250 -27.15 1.75 14.90
CA ASP A 250 -28.05 2.06 16.00
C ASP A 250 -28.94 0.87 16.35
N TYR A 251 -28.89 0.44 17.62
CA TYR A 251 -29.68 -0.68 18.13
C TYR A 251 -31.18 -0.37 18.22
N GLU A 252 -31.57 0.91 18.16
CA GLU A 252 -32.97 1.37 18.21
C GLU A 252 -33.68 1.27 16.85
N THR A 253 -32.92 1.00 15.79
CA THR A 253 -33.44 0.83 14.41
C THR A 253 -33.99 -0.59 14.15
N PRO A 254 -34.80 -0.80 13.10
CA PRO A 254 -35.19 -2.13 12.65
C PRO A 254 -34.01 -3.11 12.52
N ASN A 255 -34.06 -4.20 13.29
CA ASN A 255 -33.02 -5.23 13.44
C ASN A 255 -31.66 -4.76 14.03
N GLY A 256 -31.58 -3.52 14.51
CA GLY A 256 -30.38 -2.93 15.09
C GLY A 256 -29.24 -2.71 14.10
N ILE A 257 -29.57 -2.40 12.84
CA ILE A 257 -28.61 -2.28 11.72
C ILE A 257 -28.67 -0.95 10.96
N GLY A 258 -29.67 -0.09 11.16
CA GLY A 258 -29.68 1.25 10.57
C GLY A 258 -28.58 2.16 11.15
N PRO A 259 -28.23 3.27 10.47
CA PRO A 259 -27.24 4.23 10.95
C PRO A 259 -27.71 4.97 12.21
N TYR A 260 -26.75 5.43 13.02
CA TYR A 260 -27.00 6.50 13.99
C TYR A 260 -27.27 7.83 13.26
N GLU A 261 -27.85 8.78 13.98
CA GLU A 261 -27.99 10.16 13.50
C GLU A 261 -26.61 10.74 13.11
N ASN A 262 -26.56 11.46 11.98
CA ASN A 262 -25.36 12.04 11.36
C ASN A 262 -24.21 11.08 10.92
N GLN A 263 -24.21 9.80 11.32
CA GLN A 263 -23.19 8.80 10.94
C GLN A 263 -22.91 8.72 9.43
N VAL A 264 -23.94 8.96 8.62
CA VAL A 264 -23.87 8.85 7.16
C VAL A 264 -24.23 10.19 6.52
N SER A 265 -23.21 10.84 5.93
CA SER A 265 -23.39 12.02 5.08
C SER A 265 -23.53 11.60 3.61
N ILE A 266 -24.32 12.31 2.80
CA ILE A 266 -24.59 11.93 1.40
C ILE A 266 -24.46 13.16 0.47
N ILE A 267 -23.80 12.99 -0.67
CA ILE A 267 -23.86 13.94 -1.79
C ILE A 267 -24.56 13.26 -2.98
N ASP A 268 -25.68 13.81 -3.45
CA ASP A 268 -26.28 13.44 -4.73
C ASP A 268 -25.55 14.19 -5.87
N MET A 269 -24.58 13.52 -6.50
CA MET A 269 -23.83 14.12 -7.61
C MET A 269 -24.71 14.35 -8.85
N ALA A 270 -25.75 13.54 -9.04
CA ALA A 270 -26.68 13.68 -10.16
C ALA A 270 -27.56 14.94 -10.05
N SER A 271 -27.67 15.54 -8.85
CA SER A 271 -28.31 16.84 -8.67
C SER A 271 -27.46 18.02 -9.15
N LYS A 272 -26.15 17.83 -9.38
CA LYS A 272 -25.22 18.86 -9.91
C LYS A 272 -25.08 18.79 -11.43
N ASP A 273 -24.91 17.59 -11.96
CA ASP A 273 -24.96 17.27 -13.40
C ASP A 273 -25.53 15.84 -13.51
N PHE A 274 -26.61 15.65 -14.27
CA PHE A 274 -27.28 14.35 -14.41
C PHE A 274 -26.33 13.25 -14.93
N ALA A 275 -25.24 13.63 -15.63
CA ALA A 275 -24.23 12.69 -16.11
C ALA A 275 -23.30 12.14 -15.01
N PHE A 276 -23.31 12.70 -13.79
CA PHE A 276 -22.46 12.27 -12.67
C PHE A 276 -23.05 11.06 -11.94
N LYS A 277 -23.02 9.91 -12.63
CA LYS A 277 -23.56 8.63 -12.17
C LYS A 277 -22.63 7.48 -12.58
N GLY A 278 -22.63 6.39 -11.84
CA GLY A 278 -21.93 5.15 -12.22
C GLY A 278 -20.41 5.28 -12.15
N PHE A 279 -19.90 5.64 -10.98
CA PHE A 279 -18.47 5.66 -10.67
C PHE A 279 -18.04 4.26 -10.23
N TYR A 280 -16.89 3.78 -10.69
CA TYR A 280 -16.44 2.41 -10.44
C TYR A 280 -15.31 2.29 -9.40
N GLY A 281 -14.72 3.41 -9.00
CA GLY A 281 -13.68 3.49 -7.98
C GLY A 281 -13.26 4.93 -7.71
N GLY A 282 -12.12 5.12 -7.06
CA GLY A 282 -11.58 6.44 -6.76
C GLY A 282 -10.42 6.38 -5.77
N PHE A 283 -10.00 7.53 -5.26
CA PHE A 283 -8.99 7.64 -4.20
C PHE A 283 -9.09 8.98 -3.46
N THR A 284 -8.52 9.04 -2.26
CA THR A 284 -8.25 10.29 -1.54
C THR A 284 -6.82 10.76 -1.82
N ALA A 285 -6.63 12.08 -1.94
CA ALA A 285 -5.30 12.68 -2.04
C ALA A 285 -5.28 14.10 -1.49
N PHE A 286 -4.12 14.52 -0.96
CA PHE A 286 -3.89 15.90 -0.57
C PHE A 286 -3.59 16.78 -1.77
N SER A 287 -4.27 17.92 -1.84
CA SER A 287 -4.02 18.98 -2.83
C SER A 287 -4.22 20.32 -2.16
N LYS A 288 -3.55 21.36 -2.66
CA LYS A 288 -3.70 22.71 -2.13
C LYS A 288 -5.12 23.24 -2.31
N ALA A 289 -5.61 23.93 -1.29
CA ALA A 289 -6.76 24.82 -1.37
C ALA A 289 -6.42 26.19 -0.79
N ALA A 290 -7.04 27.23 -1.33
CA ALA A 290 -6.88 28.60 -0.86
C ALA A 290 -7.83 28.90 0.31
N PHE A 291 -7.28 29.51 1.36
CA PHE A 291 -7.99 30.01 2.53
C PHE A 291 -7.76 31.51 2.69
N VAL A 292 -8.66 32.16 3.42
CA VAL A 292 -8.62 33.57 3.80
C VAL A 292 -8.50 33.64 5.32
N ASN A 293 -7.48 34.33 5.83
CA ASN A 293 -7.35 34.67 7.24
C ASN A 293 -7.96 36.05 7.49
N GLU A 294 -9.18 36.08 8.02
CA GLU A 294 -9.93 37.29 8.31
C GLU A 294 -9.80 37.70 9.77
N THR A 295 -9.31 38.92 10.00
CA THR A 295 -9.43 39.62 11.29
C THR A 295 -10.79 40.31 11.39
N TYR A 296 -11.45 40.19 12.53
CA TYR A 296 -12.76 40.79 12.83
C TYR A 296 -12.87 41.19 14.30
N LEU A 297 -13.80 42.07 14.62
CA LEU A 297 -14.05 42.54 15.97
C LEU A 297 -15.10 41.66 16.68
N ILE A 298 -14.85 41.41 17.96
CA ILE A 298 -15.78 40.80 18.91
C ILE A 298 -15.80 41.62 20.21
N PRO A 299 -16.90 41.58 21.00
CA PRO A 299 -16.89 42.12 22.36
C PRO A 299 -15.80 41.46 23.21
N ALA A 300 -15.19 42.22 24.11
CA ALA A 300 -14.23 41.66 25.06
C ALA A 300 -14.95 40.81 26.13
N ALA A 301 -14.23 39.83 26.69
CA ALA A 301 -14.79 38.88 27.66
C ALA A 301 -15.03 39.49 29.05
N ASP A 302 -14.39 40.62 29.34
CA ASP A 302 -14.42 41.38 30.59
C ASP A 302 -15.28 42.65 30.52
N ASP A 303 -15.36 43.31 29.36
CA ASP A 303 -16.31 44.41 29.10
C ASP A 303 -16.97 44.28 27.70
N PRO A 304 -18.29 43.98 27.63
CA PRO A 304 -19.04 43.94 26.36
C PRO A 304 -19.06 45.26 25.57
N ASN A 305 -18.75 46.40 26.20
CA ASN A 305 -18.65 47.70 25.54
C ASN A 305 -17.30 47.89 24.82
N TYR A 306 -16.28 47.12 25.19
CA TYR A 306 -14.98 47.12 24.54
C TYR A 306 -14.94 46.10 23.40
N GLN A 307 -14.22 46.40 22.32
CA GLN A 307 -14.06 45.52 21.16
C GLN A 307 -12.62 45.07 21.04
N THR A 308 -12.40 43.76 20.89
CA THR A 308 -11.10 43.14 20.67
C THR A 308 -11.06 42.45 19.31
N THR A 309 -9.85 42.24 18.76
CA THR A 309 -9.65 41.56 17.48
C THR A 309 -9.58 40.04 17.65
N ALA A 310 -10.50 39.32 17.02
CA ALA A 310 -10.37 37.90 16.73
C ALA A 310 -9.89 37.68 15.28
N TRP A 311 -9.44 36.46 14.98
CA TRP A 311 -9.13 36.04 13.61
C TRP A 311 -9.77 34.67 13.31
N ARG A 312 -10.09 34.41 12.05
CA ARG A 312 -10.58 33.11 11.57
C ARG A 312 -9.98 32.78 10.21
N VAL A 313 -9.62 31.51 10.01
CA VAL A 313 -9.18 30.98 8.71
C VAL A 313 -10.36 30.25 8.06
N VAL A 314 -10.85 30.80 6.95
CA VAL A 314 -12.05 30.32 6.23
C VAL A 314 -11.64 29.89 4.81
N LEU A 315 -12.24 28.83 4.27
CA LEU A 315 -12.00 28.41 2.90
C LEU A 315 -12.40 29.52 1.92
N LYS A 316 -11.49 29.92 1.02
CA LYS A 316 -11.69 31.09 0.12
C LYS A 316 -12.95 30.97 -0.74
N ALA A 317 -13.26 29.76 -1.22
CA ALA A 317 -14.44 29.48 -2.04
C ALA A 317 -15.79 29.58 -1.29
N GLN A 318 -15.77 29.63 0.05
CA GLN A 318 -16.94 29.83 0.91
C GLN A 318 -16.80 31.10 1.78
N TYR A 319 -15.79 31.95 1.50
CA TYR A 319 -15.54 33.15 2.28
C TYR A 319 -16.62 34.21 2.01
N SER A 320 -17.20 34.73 3.10
CA SER A 320 -18.04 35.92 3.12
C SER A 320 -17.60 36.78 4.30
N PRO A 321 -17.26 38.06 4.08
CA PRO A 321 -16.77 38.93 5.16
C PRO A 321 -17.77 39.08 6.30
N LEU A 322 -17.26 39.15 7.53
CA LEU A 322 -18.10 39.49 8.68
C LEU A 322 -18.47 40.98 8.69
N ALA A 323 -19.66 41.31 9.18
CA ALA A 323 -20.07 42.70 9.37
C ALA A 323 -19.18 43.46 10.38
N THR A 324 -18.46 42.73 11.25
CA THR A 324 -17.45 43.27 12.17
C THR A 324 -16.01 43.11 11.66
N HIS A 325 -15.80 42.77 10.39
CA HIS A 325 -14.45 42.75 9.78
C HIS A 325 -13.73 44.07 10.06
N SER A 326 -12.48 44.01 10.54
CA SER A 326 -11.80 45.15 11.15
C SER A 326 -11.30 46.23 10.17
N GLY A 327 -11.66 46.13 8.88
CA GLY A 327 -11.39 47.15 7.86
C GLY A 327 -9.93 47.28 7.40
N PHE A 328 -9.04 46.42 7.92
CA PHE A 328 -7.61 46.44 7.61
C PHE A 328 -7.29 45.75 6.27
N GLY A 329 -7.71 46.39 5.17
CA GLY A 329 -7.37 45.97 3.80
C GLY A 329 -8.07 44.69 3.36
N ASN A 330 -7.51 44.03 2.33
CA ASN A 330 -7.95 42.69 1.96
C ASN A 330 -7.35 41.66 2.95
N PRO A 331 -8.15 40.77 3.55
CA PRO A 331 -7.65 39.75 4.46
C PRO A 331 -6.67 38.79 3.77
N ALA A 332 -5.70 38.28 4.51
CA ALA A 332 -4.55 37.57 3.95
C ALA A 332 -4.94 36.20 3.38
N GLU A 333 -4.53 35.93 2.14
CA GLU A 333 -4.69 34.61 1.54
C GLU A 333 -3.54 33.67 1.93
N LEU A 334 -3.86 32.39 2.14
CA LEU A 334 -2.89 31.34 2.42
C LEU A 334 -3.33 30.02 1.78
N GLU A 335 -2.36 29.22 1.35
CA GLU A 335 -2.61 27.85 0.86
C GLU A 335 -2.44 26.85 2.00
N LYS A 336 -3.28 25.81 2.02
CA LYS A 336 -3.08 24.61 2.83
C LYS A 336 -3.33 23.38 1.98
N ASP A 337 -2.56 22.33 2.21
CA ASP A 337 -2.90 21.01 1.69
C ASP A 337 -4.11 20.45 2.44
N VAL A 338 -5.09 19.97 1.69
CA VAL A 338 -6.36 19.44 2.19
C VAL A 338 -6.75 18.20 1.38
N GLU A 339 -7.51 17.29 1.99
CA GLU A 339 -7.95 16.09 1.29
C GLU A 339 -9.04 16.41 0.25
N TYR A 340 -8.86 15.85 -0.94
CA TYR A 340 -9.90 15.71 -1.95
C TYR A 340 -10.19 14.23 -2.20
N LEU A 341 -11.47 13.89 -2.29
CA LEU A 341 -11.98 12.60 -2.78
C LEU A 341 -12.11 12.66 -4.29
N TYR A 342 -11.32 11.88 -5.02
CA TYR A 342 -11.38 11.73 -6.48
C TYR A 342 -12.29 10.55 -6.84
N LEU A 343 -13.25 10.77 -7.75
CA LEU A 343 -14.25 9.78 -8.16
C LEU A 343 -14.07 9.40 -9.63
N MET A 344 -13.73 8.14 -9.88
CA MET A 344 -13.32 7.67 -11.20
C MET A 344 -14.51 7.47 -12.15
N PRO A 345 -14.50 8.09 -13.35
CA PRO A 345 -15.58 7.97 -14.31
C PRO A 345 -15.57 6.62 -15.04
N PHE A 346 -16.69 5.88 -14.96
CA PHE A 346 -16.92 4.68 -15.75
C PHE A 346 -18.06 4.86 -16.75
N PHE A 347 -19.32 4.58 -16.38
CA PHE A 347 -20.46 4.54 -17.30
C PHE A 347 -21.74 4.99 -16.59
N ASN A 348 -22.45 5.97 -17.17
CA ASN A 348 -23.55 6.65 -16.49
C ASN A 348 -24.96 6.16 -16.88
N GLY A 349 -25.05 4.97 -17.49
CA GLY A 349 -26.29 4.43 -18.06
C GLY A 349 -26.52 4.79 -19.52
N THR A 350 -25.92 5.89 -20.02
CA THR A 350 -26.06 6.33 -21.43
C THR A 350 -24.76 6.22 -22.22
N ALA A 351 -23.63 6.64 -21.62
CA ALA A 351 -22.33 6.68 -22.27
C ALA A 351 -21.20 6.48 -21.25
N TYR A 352 -19.99 6.17 -21.74
CA TYR A 352 -18.82 6.13 -20.88
C TYR A 352 -18.35 7.55 -20.55
N ALA A 353 -18.07 7.79 -19.28
CA ALA A 353 -17.77 9.12 -18.77
C ALA A 353 -16.28 9.47 -18.92
N SER A 354 -15.99 10.73 -19.21
CA SER A 354 -14.65 11.32 -19.36
C SER A 354 -14.32 12.42 -18.36
N LYS A 355 -15.29 12.83 -17.53
CA LYS A 355 -15.08 13.80 -16.45
C LYS A 355 -14.59 13.09 -15.19
N LEU A 356 -13.31 13.25 -14.85
CA LEU A 356 -12.85 12.93 -13.51
C LEU A 356 -13.36 13.99 -12.53
N LEU A 357 -14.00 13.58 -11.45
CA LEU A 357 -14.47 14.48 -10.39
C LEU A 357 -13.49 14.48 -9.23
N ARG A 358 -13.36 15.62 -8.54
CA ARG A 358 -12.84 15.67 -7.17
C ARG A 358 -13.73 16.49 -6.25
N VAL A 359 -13.90 16.04 -5.01
CA VAL A 359 -14.74 16.63 -3.97
C VAL A 359 -13.83 17.10 -2.82
N LEU A 360 -13.93 18.35 -2.40
CA LEU A 360 -13.18 18.82 -1.23
C LEU A 360 -13.84 18.28 0.04
N THR A 361 -13.15 17.40 0.77
CA THR A 361 -13.77 16.58 1.83
C THR A 361 -14.20 17.38 3.05
N LEU A 362 -13.48 18.47 3.36
CA LEU A 362 -13.87 19.47 4.36
C LEU A 362 -15.24 20.12 4.07
N THR A 363 -15.76 20.02 2.85
CA THR A 363 -17.08 20.53 2.46
C THR A 363 -18.13 19.43 2.26
N PHE A 364 -17.80 18.15 2.51
CA PHE A 364 -18.64 17.01 2.12
C PHE A 364 -20.06 17.06 2.71
N SER A 365 -20.17 17.43 3.99
CA SER A 365 -21.46 17.58 4.70
C SER A 365 -22.04 19.00 4.64
N SER A 366 -21.50 19.87 3.77
CA SER A 366 -22.07 21.20 3.51
C SER A 366 -23.34 21.08 2.65
N THR A 367 -24.24 22.06 2.75
CA THR A 367 -25.35 22.22 1.80
C THR A 367 -24.87 22.57 0.38
N VAL A 368 -23.64 23.08 0.24
CA VAL A 368 -22.99 23.36 -1.05
C VAL A 368 -21.58 22.73 -1.05
N PRO A 369 -21.48 21.40 -1.23
CA PRO A 369 -20.18 20.73 -1.29
C PRO A 369 -19.45 21.12 -2.58
N ILE A 370 -18.16 21.41 -2.47
CA ILE A 370 -17.32 21.83 -3.60
C ILE A 370 -16.90 20.59 -4.39
N VAL A 371 -17.24 20.60 -5.68
CA VAL A 371 -16.94 19.54 -6.64
C VAL A 371 -16.34 20.17 -7.88
N GLU A 372 -15.15 19.71 -8.26
CA GLU A 372 -14.40 20.16 -9.43
C GLU A 372 -14.32 19.04 -10.47
N THR A 373 -14.13 19.39 -11.75
CA THR A 373 -14.12 18.43 -12.86
C THR A 373 -12.93 18.62 -13.81
N LEU A 374 -12.27 17.50 -14.14
CA LEU A 374 -11.24 17.41 -15.18
C LEU A 374 -11.79 16.61 -16.37
N GLU A 375 -11.99 17.29 -17.51
CA GLU A 375 -12.56 16.72 -18.73
C GLU A 375 -11.47 16.08 -19.61
N LEU A 376 -11.33 14.75 -19.52
CA LEU A 376 -10.28 14.00 -20.21
C LEU A 376 -10.50 13.92 -21.73
N SER A 377 -11.75 14.02 -22.20
CA SER A 377 -12.06 13.96 -23.65
C SER A 377 -11.54 15.14 -24.46
N MET A 378 -11.10 16.22 -23.79
CA MET A 378 -10.40 17.36 -24.38
C MET A 378 -8.93 17.06 -24.69
N VAL A 379 -8.35 16.03 -24.06
CA VAL A 379 -6.98 15.56 -24.31
C VAL A 379 -7.00 14.49 -25.41
N ASP A 380 -7.82 13.46 -25.23
CA ASP A 380 -8.17 12.48 -26.27
C ASP A 380 -9.58 11.96 -26.02
N LYS A 381 -10.42 11.98 -27.06
CA LYS A 381 -11.83 11.57 -27.03
C LYS A 381 -12.06 10.12 -26.61
N ALA A 382 -11.01 9.27 -26.64
CA ALA A 382 -11.05 7.90 -26.17
C ALA A 382 -10.81 7.73 -24.65
N LEU A 383 -10.45 8.79 -23.92
CA LEU A 383 -10.20 8.75 -22.47
C LEU A 383 -11.51 8.76 -21.68
N LYS A 384 -12.16 7.60 -21.66
CA LYS A 384 -13.48 7.32 -21.07
C LYS A 384 -13.49 5.91 -20.47
N GLY A 385 -14.28 5.68 -19.42
CA GLY A 385 -14.55 4.32 -18.96
C GLY A 385 -13.35 3.65 -18.27
N PHE A 386 -12.90 4.24 -17.17
CA PHE A 386 -11.76 3.75 -16.39
C PHE A 386 -12.20 2.72 -15.33
N GLY A 387 -11.40 1.67 -15.16
CA GLY A 387 -11.71 0.49 -14.34
C GLY A 387 -10.96 0.40 -13.01
N SER A 388 -9.91 1.19 -12.81
CA SER A 388 -9.24 1.32 -11.51
C SER A 388 -8.50 2.66 -11.42
N SER A 389 -8.18 3.12 -10.21
CA SER A 389 -7.46 4.37 -9.98
C SER A 389 -6.63 4.33 -8.71
N PHE A 390 -5.48 5.00 -8.71
CA PHE A 390 -4.56 5.02 -7.56
C PHE A 390 -3.74 6.31 -7.51
N THR A 391 -3.02 6.53 -6.39
CA THR A 391 -2.10 7.65 -6.18
C THR A 391 -0.67 7.14 -6.02
N HIS A 392 0.29 7.75 -6.71
CA HIS A 392 1.71 7.56 -6.40
C HIS A 392 2.49 8.87 -6.58
N GLY A 393 3.21 9.27 -5.52
CA GLY A 393 3.83 10.60 -5.45
C GLY A 393 2.81 11.72 -5.71
N PRO A 394 3.14 12.73 -6.52
CA PRO A 394 2.25 13.85 -6.85
C PRO A 394 1.24 13.52 -7.98
N TYR A 395 1.13 12.26 -8.40
CA TYR A 395 0.30 11.85 -9.54
C TYR A 395 -0.89 10.98 -9.13
N GLY A 396 -2.06 11.31 -9.67
CA GLY A 396 -3.22 10.44 -9.73
C GLY A 396 -3.21 9.66 -11.03
N TYR A 397 -3.56 8.38 -10.97
CA TYR A 397 -3.55 7.46 -12.11
C TYR A 397 -4.96 6.93 -12.38
N LEU A 398 -5.35 6.85 -13.66
CA LEU A 398 -6.60 6.24 -14.11
C LEU A 398 -6.29 5.10 -15.09
N VAL A 399 -6.78 3.92 -14.75
CA VAL A 399 -6.48 2.65 -15.41
C VAL A 399 -7.59 2.34 -16.41
N PRO A 400 -7.27 2.15 -17.70
CA PRO A 400 -8.26 2.08 -18.75
C PRO A 400 -9.01 0.76 -18.67
N ARG A 401 -10.30 0.76 -19.03
CA ARG A 401 -11.08 -0.47 -19.11
C ARG A 401 -11.74 -0.62 -20.46
N GLU A 402 -12.91 -0.04 -20.63
CA GLU A 402 -13.79 -0.23 -21.78
C GLU A 402 -14.46 1.10 -22.12
N ASN A 403 -14.70 1.37 -23.40
CA ASN A 403 -15.47 2.53 -23.84
C ASN A 403 -16.43 2.15 -24.98
N GLU A 404 -16.99 3.12 -25.70
CA GLU A 404 -17.93 2.88 -26.80
C GLU A 404 -17.34 2.07 -27.98
N LYS A 405 -16.05 1.70 -27.93
CA LYS A 405 -15.34 0.88 -28.92
C LYS A 405 -14.79 -0.46 -28.38
N GLY A 406 -15.16 -0.85 -27.15
CA GLY A 406 -14.61 -2.04 -26.47
C GLY A 406 -13.42 -1.72 -25.56
N LEU A 407 -12.61 -2.73 -25.27
CA LEU A 407 -11.45 -2.64 -24.36
C LEU A 407 -10.34 -1.73 -24.93
N PHE A 408 -9.70 -0.93 -24.08
CA PHE A 408 -8.64 0.00 -24.53
C PHE A 408 -7.44 0.09 -23.57
N GLY A 409 -6.27 0.50 -24.07
CA GLY A 409 -4.99 0.42 -23.36
C GLY A 409 -4.35 1.76 -22.96
N LYS A 410 -5.12 2.85 -22.89
CA LYS A 410 -4.56 4.19 -22.59
C LYS A 410 -4.55 4.49 -21.09
N LEU A 411 -3.44 4.15 -20.44
CA LEU A 411 -3.18 4.51 -19.04
C LEU A 411 -2.97 6.03 -18.93
N VAL A 412 -3.64 6.66 -17.97
CA VAL A 412 -3.55 8.10 -17.74
C VAL A 412 -2.89 8.37 -16.39
N ARG A 413 -2.01 9.38 -16.33
CA ARG A 413 -1.64 10.05 -15.08
C ARG A 413 -1.87 11.55 -15.17
N PHE A 414 -2.13 12.20 -14.04
CA PHE A 414 -2.32 13.65 -13.95
C PHE A 414 -1.77 14.18 -12.62
N ARG A 415 -1.40 15.47 -12.58
CA ARG A 415 -0.88 16.11 -11.36
C ARG A 415 -2.02 16.42 -10.37
N ILE A 416 -1.86 15.96 -9.12
CA ILE A 416 -2.86 16.16 -8.05
C ILE A 416 -2.95 17.64 -7.62
N ASP A 417 -1.82 18.36 -7.65
CA ASP A 417 -1.70 19.79 -7.36
C ASP A 417 -2.04 20.71 -8.55
N ASN A 418 -2.22 20.15 -9.76
CA ASN A 418 -2.61 20.90 -10.96
C ASN A 418 -3.71 20.14 -11.72
N PHE A 419 -4.94 20.25 -11.21
CA PHE A 419 -6.13 19.55 -11.70
C PHE A 419 -6.70 20.15 -13.00
N ALA A 420 -5.88 20.22 -14.04
CA ALA A 420 -6.20 20.79 -15.34
C ALA A 420 -5.73 19.87 -16.49
N THR A 421 -6.35 19.98 -17.67
CA THR A 421 -6.06 19.12 -18.83
C THR A 421 -4.60 19.19 -19.31
N GLY A 422 -3.91 20.30 -19.05
CA GLY A 422 -2.49 20.48 -19.35
C GLY A 422 -1.52 19.70 -18.45
N SER A 423 -2.00 19.02 -17.40
CA SER A 423 -1.18 18.12 -16.56
C SER A 423 -1.40 16.63 -16.85
N VAL A 424 -2.26 16.30 -17.82
CA VAL A 424 -2.65 14.94 -18.18
C VAL A 424 -1.63 14.33 -19.13
N GLU A 425 -1.03 13.22 -18.73
CA GLU A 425 -0.11 12.40 -19.52
C GLU A 425 -0.76 11.05 -19.85
N VAL A 426 -0.49 10.52 -21.05
CA VAL A 426 -1.11 9.28 -21.54
C VAL A 426 -0.04 8.30 -22.02
N LEU A 427 -0.06 7.08 -21.50
CA LEU A 427 0.74 5.95 -21.95
C LEU A 427 -0.17 4.97 -22.71
N ASP A 428 0.05 4.81 -24.02
CA ASP A 428 -0.69 3.85 -24.84
C ASP A 428 -0.03 2.47 -24.75
N LEU A 429 -0.55 1.64 -23.85
CA LEU A 429 -0.09 0.26 -23.64
C LEU A 429 -0.44 -0.65 -24.82
N ALA A 430 -1.59 -0.40 -25.47
CA ALA A 430 -2.07 -1.19 -26.61
C ALA A 430 -1.21 -1.01 -27.86
N ALA A 431 -0.54 0.14 -27.99
CA ALA A 431 0.48 0.39 -29.01
C ALA A 431 1.81 -0.36 -28.75
N ILE A 432 2.02 -0.92 -27.55
CA ILE A 432 3.22 -1.70 -27.19
C ILE A 432 2.94 -3.20 -27.30
N ASP A 433 1.82 -3.67 -26.73
CA ASP A 433 1.25 -5.00 -27.03
C ASP A 433 -0.28 -4.86 -27.11
N SER A 434 -0.87 -5.37 -28.20
CA SER A 434 -2.32 -5.40 -28.41
C SER A 434 -3.12 -6.08 -27.28
N ARG A 435 -2.49 -6.94 -26.48
CA ARG A 435 -3.08 -7.61 -25.30
C ARG A 435 -3.20 -6.69 -24.09
N TYR A 436 -2.47 -5.56 -24.04
CA TYR A 436 -2.53 -4.60 -22.93
C TYR A 436 -3.73 -3.65 -23.06
N VAL A 437 -4.92 -4.24 -23.15
CA VAL A 437 -6.21 -3.53 -23.24
C VAL A 437 -7.11 -3.93 -22.08
N GLY A 438 -7.81 -2.92 -21.55
CA GLY A 438 -8.87 -3.01 -20.56
C GLY A 438 -8.56 -3.81 -19.30
N PHE A 439 -8.30 -3.13 -18.19
CA PHE A 439 -7.77 -3.76 -16.99
C PHE A 439 -8.81 -3.77 -15.86
N SER A 440 -8.82 -4.85 -15.07
CA SER A 440 -9.78 -5.06 -13.98
C SER A 440 -9.44 -4.30 -12.70
N ASN A 441 -8.14 -4.17 -12.42
CA ASN A 441 -7.63 -3.58 -11.20
C ASN A 441 -6.15 -3.15 -11.37
N SER A 442 -5.63 -2.44 -10.37
CA SER A 442 -4.25 -1.99 -10.29
C SER A 442 -3.70 -2.15 -8.87
N ILE A 443 -2.60 -2.88 -8.74
CA ILE A 443 -1.85 -3.00 -7.49
C ILE A 443 -0.75 -1.96 -7.48
N THR A 444 -0.60 -1.18 -6.40
CA THR A 444 0.64 -0.47 -6.09
C THR A 444 1.22 -0.98 -4.78
N CYS A 445 2.52 -1.30 -4.79
CA CYS A 445 3.27 -1.40 -3.54
C CYS A 445 3.64 0.02 -3.13
N THR A 446 2.74 0.74 -2.45
CA THR A 446 2.90 2.19 -2.28
C THR A 446 3.95 2.53 -1.22
N LEU A 447 5.04 3.17 -1.63
CA LEU A 447 6.06 3.75 -0.76
C LEU A 447 6.01 5.28 -0.84
N THR A 448 6.16 5.99 0.27
CA THR A 448 6.11 7.47 0.32
C THR A 448 7.48 8.03 0.68
N LEU A 449 8.39 8.03 -0.30
CA LEU A 449 9.78 8.44 -0.13
C LEU A 449 9.89 9.98 -0.06
N HIS A 450 10.05 10.55 1.14
CA HIS A 450 9.98 12.00 1.35
C HIS A 450 11.38 12.65 1.36
N THR A 451 11.97 12.79 0.16
CA THR A 451 13.36 13.22 -0.02
C THR A 451 13.70 14.57 0.62
N LEU A 452 14.65 14.57 1.56
CA LEU A 452 15.38 15.77 1.99
C LEU A 452 16.84 15.70 1.53
N PHE A 453 17.39 16.84 1.13
CA PHE A 453 18.70 16.94 0.50
C PHE A 453 19.86 16.70 1.47
N ASN A 454 20.85 15.90 1.07
CA ASN A 454 22.22 16.41 0.95
C ASN A 454 23.13 15.55 0.05
N ASN A 455 24.32 16.10 -0.27
CA ASN A 455 25.24 15.56 -1.28
C ASN A 455 26.32 14.63 -0.71
N TYR A 456 26.95 13.87 -1.62
CA TYR A 456 28.12 12.98 -1.44
C TYR A 456 27.88 11.62 -0.76
N CYS A 457 27.58 10.62 -1.58
CA CYS A 457 28.62 9.63 -1.92
C CYS A 457 28.37 8.96 -3.28
N ARG A 458 29.39 8.28 -3.84
CA ARG A 458 29.27 7.44 -5.06
C ARG A 458 29.68 6.01 -4.72
N ALA A 459 28.73 5.10 -4.55
CA ALA A 459 28.92 3.67 -4.64
C ALA A 459 27.59 2.97 -4.99
N LEU A 460 27.71 1.88 -5.75
CA LEU A 460 26.70 0.89 -6.14
C LEU A 460 25.27 1.05 -5.55
N THR A 461 24.38 1.69 -6.30
CA THR A 461 22.94 1.77 -5.95
C THR A 461 22.23 0.46 -6.28
N VAL A 462 22.08 -0.43 -5.30
CA VAL A 462 21.10 -1.54 -5.33
C VAL A 462 19.91 -1.13 -4.47
N LEU A 463 18.98 -0.38 -5.07
CA LEU A 463 17.68 -0.07 -4.49
C LEU A 463 16.60 -0.90 -5.21
N LEU A 464 16.07 -1.89 -4.50
CA LEU A 464 14.78 -2.57 -4.72
C LEU A 464 14.35 -3.19 -3.37
N PRO A 465 13.04 -3.35 -3.10
CA PRO A 465 11.90 -3.07 -3.97
C PRO A 465 11.26 -1.70 -3.67
N ASP A 466 11.59 -0.70 -4.49
CA ASP A 466 10.95 0.62 -4.40
C ASP A 466 9.46 0.53 -4.72
N GLY A 467 8.65 1.43 -4.12
CA GLY A 467 7.22 1.55 -4.44
C GLY A 467 6.88 2.15 -5.81
N LYS A 468 7.86 2.09 -6.71
CA LYS A 468 7.93 2.66 -8.06
C LYS A 468 7.06 1.93 -9.08
N TYR A 469 6.56 0.74 -8.76
CA TYR A 469 5.86 -0.13 -9.71
C TYR A 469 4.36 -0.26 -9.41
N ALA A 470 3.55 -0.06 -10.44
CA ALA A 470 2.16 -0.53 -10.49
C ALA A 470 2.07 -1.82 -11.31
N TYR A 471 1.12 -2.68 -10.93
CA TYR A 471 0.85 -3.96 -11.57
C TYR A 471 -0.61 -3.98 -12.03
N LEU A 472 -0.81 -4.11 -13.34
CA LEU A 472 -2.13 -4.03 -13.97
C LEU A 472 -2.49 -5.38 -14.60
N VAL A 473 -3.72 -5.87 -14.37
CA VAL A 473 -4.21 -7.12 -15.00
C VAL A 473 -5.15 -6.76 -16.16
N PRO A 474 -4.72 -6.88 -17.44
CA PRO A 474 -5.62 -6.73 -18.57
C PRO A 474 -6.60 -7.89 -18.63
N PHE A 475 -7.73 -7.67 -19.29
CA PHE A 475 -8.64 -8.72 -19.72
C PHE A 475 -7.99 -9.51 -20.87
N ARG A 476 -8.40 -10.78 -21.03
CA ARG A 476 -8.13 -11.53 -22.25
C ARG A 476 -9.05 -10.96 -23.33
N ARG A 477 -8.72 -11.19 -24.60
CA ARG A 477 -9.66 -10.94 -25.70
C ARG A 477 -10.37 -12.24 -26.10
N PRO A 478 -11.47 -12.65 -25.45
CA PRO A 478 -12.42 -13.52 -26.11
C PRO A 478 -13.10 -12.72 -27.23
N LEU A 479 -13.40 -13.40 -28.34
CA LEU A 479 -14.53 -13.16 -29.24
C LEU A 479 -15.01 -11.69 -29.41
N VAL A 480 -14.74 -11.12 -30.59
CA VAL A 480 -15.14 -9.76 -30.98
C VAL A 480 -16.67 -9.58 -30.89
N GLY A 481 -17.12 -8.96 -29.79
CA GLY A 481 -18.53 -8.66 -29.53
C GLY A 481 -18.89 -8.70 -28.04
N ASP A 482 -18.33 -9.64 -27.28
CA ASP A 482 -18.73 -9.89 -25.89
C ASP A 482 -18.36 -8.75 -24.94
N GLU A 483 -17.32 -7.98 -25.28
CA GLU A 483 -16.89 -6.72 -24.64
C GLU A 483 -18.01 -5.66 -24.55
N LEU A 484 -19.10 -5.80 -25.33
CA LEU A 484 -20.24 -4.87 -25.34
C LEU A 484 -21.44 -5.35 -24.52
N THR A 485 -21.36 -6.51 -23.88
CA THR A 485 -22.47 -7.08 -23.09
C THR A 485 -22.75 -6.29 -21.81
N LEU A 486 -24.03 -6.16 -21.45
CA LEU A 486 -24.46 -5.51 -20.20
C LEU A 486 -23.85 -6.19 -18.96
N ASN A 487 -23.69 -7.52 -19.02
CA ASN A 487 -23.12 -8.32 -17.95
C ASN A 487 -21.71 -7.88 -17.54
N LEU A 488 -20.85 -7.43 -18.45
CA LEU A 488 -19.51 -6.94 -18.07
C LEU A 488 -19.56 -5.58 -17.36
N ARG A 489 -20.51 -4.71 -17.74
CA ARG A 489 -20.73 -3.42 -17.07
C ARG A 489 -21.23 -3.63 -15.64
N GLU A 490 -22.20 -4.51 -15.44
CA GLU A 490 -22.84 -4.76 -14.14
C GLU A 490 -22.03 -5.75 -13.26
N PHE A 491 -21.40 -6.77 -13.85
CA PHE A 491 -20.68 -7.82 -13.13
C PHE A 491 -19.25 -7.98 -13.68
N PRO A 492 -18.34 -7.07 -13.29
CA PRO A 492 -17.02 -6.93 -13.90
C PRO A 492 -16.02 -7.98 -13.42
N VAL A 493 -15.54 -8.82 -14.34
CA VAL A 493 -14.54 -9.86 -14.08
C VAL A 493 -13.59 -10.02 -15.28
N SER A 494 -12.30 -10.22 -15.01
CA SER A 494 -11.27 -10.53 -16.02
C SER A 494 -11.18 -12.03 -16.32
N ASN A 495 -10.49 -12.38 -17.41
CA ASN A 495 -10.21 -13.74 -17.89
C ASN A 495 -8.74 -13.96 -18.37
N SER A 496 -7.79 -13.07 -18.03
CA SER A 496 -6.38 -13.15 -18.50
C SER A 496 -5.35 -13.53 -17.43
N GLY A 497 -4.33 -14.33 -17.82
CA GLY A 497 -3.17 -14.72 -17.00
C GLY A 497 -2.14 -13.62 -16.79
N LEU A 498 -2.29 -12.52 -17.52
CA LEU A 498 -1.24 -11.54 -17.73
C LEU A 498 -1.25 -10.49 -16.60
N VAL A 499 -0.06 -10.14 -16.13
CA VAL A 499 0.20 -9.06 -15.16
C VAL A 499 1.25 -8.15 -15.79
N VAL A 500 0.89 -6.88 -16.01
CA VAL A 500 1.75 -5.89 -16.67
C VAL A 500 2.35 -4.97 -15.61
N ARG A 501 3.68 -4.90 -15.53
CA ARG A 501 4.42 -4.04 -14.59
C ARG A 501 4.72 -2.69 -15.25
N ILE A 502 4.26 -1.60 -14.63
CA ILE A 502 4.46 -0.21 -15.06
C ILE A 502 5.39 0.49 -14.08
N ASP A 503 6.45 1.10 -14.61
CA ASP A 503 7.36 2.01 -13.89
C ASP A 503 6.70 3.40 -13.80
N LEU A 504 6.43 3.87 -12.58
CA LEU A 504 5.64 5.06 -12.31
C LEU A 504 6.46 6.36 -12.42
N ASP A 505 7.76 6.31 -12.13
CA ASP A 505 8.67 7.46 -12.32
C ASP A 505 8.80 7.80 -13.80
N THR A 506 9.21 6.81 -14.60
CA THR A 506 9.46 6.98 -16.04
C THR A 506 8.19 6.90 -16.89
N PHE A 507 7.07 6.45 -16.31
CA PHE A 507 5.76 6.24 -16.93
C PHE A 507 5.84 5.32 -18.17
N ARG A 508 6.38 4.11 -17.97
CA ARG A 508 6.67 3.13 -19.03
C ARG A 508 6.41 1.69 -18.56
N ILE A 509 6.28 0.76 -19.51
CA ILE A 509 6.23 -0.67 -19.21
C ILE A 509 7.62 -1.16 -18.79
N ALA A 510 7.69 -1.89 -17.67
CA ALA A 510 8.91 -2.48 -17.09
C ALA A 510 8.88 -4.02 -17.04
N GLY A 511 7.88 -4.65 -17.65
CA GLY A 511 7.79 -6.10 -17.83
C GLY A 511 6.36 -6.60 -17.88
N SER A 512 6.21 -7.90 -18.15
CA SER A 512 4.94 -8.61 -18.07
C SER A 512 5.18 -10.06 -17.65
N LEU A 513 4.36 -10.57 -16.75
CA LEU A 513 4.37 -11.95 -16.29
C LEU A 513 3.03 -12.59 -16.66
N ASP A 514 3.04 -13.79 -17.22
CA ASP A 514 1.80 -14.51 -17.58
C ASP A 514 1.71 -15.78 -16.74
N LEU A 515 0.80 -15.74 -15.76
CA LEU A 515 0.65 -16.72 -14.70
C LEU A 515 0.08 -18.06 -15.20
N ALA A 516 -0.57 -18.07 -16.36
CA ALA A 516 -1.07 -19.28 -17.01
C ALA A 516 0.06 -20.25 -17.39
N ASN A 517 1.30 -19.77 -17.52
CA ASN A 517 2.49 -20.62 -17.72
C ASN A 517 2.88 -21.42 -16.47
N THR A 518 2.51 -20.96 -15.27
CA THR A 518 2.78 -21.66 -14.01
C THR A 518 1.70 -22.71 -13.71
N HIS A 519 0.44 -22.39 -14.01
CA HIS A 519 -0.70 -23.29 -13.93
C HIS A 519 -1.80 -22.75 -14.85
N PRO A 520 -2.45 -23.55 -15.72
CA PRO A 520 -3.38 -23.03 -16.74
C PRO A 520 -4.50 -22.17 -16.14
N ASP A 521 -5.09 -22.63 -15.03
CA ASP A 521 -6.21 -21.96 -14.35
C ASP A 521 -5.80 -20.66 -13.59
N LEU A 522 -4.53 -20.23 -13.65
CA LEU A 522 -4.05 -18.94 -13.12
C LEU A 522 -4.21 -17.84 -14.17
N CYS A 523 -5.45 -17.56 -14.54
CA CYS A 523 -5.85 -16.44 -15.38
C CYS A 523 -7.18 -15.88 -14.91
N GLY A 524 -7.47 -14.59 -15.13
CA GLY A 524 -8.75 -13.92 -14.89
C GLY A 524 -8.85 -13.03 -13.65
N PHE A 525 -7.73 -12.43 -13.27
CA PHE A 525 -7.65 -11.75 -11.98
C PHE A 525 -8.49 -10.46 -11.96
N SER A 526 -9.35 -10.32 -10.95
CA SER A 526 -10.34 -9.23 -10.81
C SER A 526 -10.05 -8.31 -9.63
N GLY A 527 -8.92 -8.56 -8.96
CA GLY A 527 -8.35 -7.73 -7.91
C GLY A 527 -7.18 -8.44 -7.24
N ALA A 528 -6.35 -7.68 -6.54
CA ALA A 528 -5.27 -8.24 -5.74
C ALA A 528 -4.89 -7.27 -4.63
N VAL A 529 -4.48 -7.85 -3.49
CA VAL A 529 -3.76 -7.14 -2.43
C VAL A 529 -2.27 -7.12 -2.84
N THR A 530 -1.35 -7.12 -1.89
CA THR A 530 -0.10 -7.92 -2.01
C THR A 530 -0.45 -9.43 -2.08
N GLY A 531 -1.21 -9.79 -3.14
CA GLY A 531 -1.72 -11.11 -3.52
C GLY A 531 -3.19 -11.14 -4.02
N THR A 532 -3.49 -11.52 -5.29
CA THR A 532 -3.74 -12.95 -5.63
C THR A 532 -5.01 -13.46 -6.39
N GLN A 533 -6.06 -12.70 -6.76
CA GLN A 533 -7.41 -13.29 -6.99
C GLN A 533 -8.01 -13.32 -8.42
N GLN A 534 -8.57 -14.48 -8.84
CA GLN A 534 -9.69 -14.75 -9.80
C GLN A 534 -9.40 -15.41 -11.18
N HIS A 535 -10.46 -16.04 -11.72
CA HIS A 535 -10.56 -16.67 -13.05
C HIS A 535 -11.94 -16.56 -13.76
N LEU A 536 -11.88 -16.58 -15.10
CA LEU A 536 -12.91 -16.93 -16.09
C LEU A 536 -12.20 -17.51 -17.34
N ASP A 537 -12.85 -18.44 -18.05
CA ASP A 537 -12.54 -18.78 -19.46
C ASP A 537 -13.82 -19.26 -20.21
N GLU A 538 -13.65 -19.67 -21.47
CA GLU A 538 -14.68 -19.87 -22.51
C GLU A 538 -15.80 -20.88 -22.20
N GLU A 539 -16.93 -20.79 -22.94
CA GLU A 539 -18.07 -21.71 -22.85
C GLU A 539 -17.70 -23.17 -23.22
N PRO A 540 -18.15 -24.14 -22.40
CA PRO A 540 -18.44 -25.50 -22.85
C PRO A 540 -19.91 -25.86 -22.61
N ALA A 541 -20.57 -26.48 -23.58
CA ALA A 541 -21.97 -26.89 -23.47
C ALA A 541 -22.16 -28.13 -22.57
N SER A 542 -22.22 -27.96 -21.24
CA SER A 542 -22.79 -28.91 -20.28
C SER A 542 -23.00 -28.28 -18.89
N GLU A 543 -23.87 -28.86 -18.06
CA GLU A 543 -24.32 -28.28 -16.77
C GLU A 543 -23.33 -28.45 -15.59
N GLU A 544 -22.09 -28.93 -15.81
CA GLU A 544 -21.24 -29.47 -14.73
C GLU A 544 -19.97 -28.67 -14.36
N VAL A 545 -19.57 -27.64 -15.11
CA VAL A 545 -18.35 -26.86 -14.79
C VAL A 545 -18.69 -25.53 -14.10
N ASN A 546 -18.19 -25.34 -12.87
CA ASN A 546 -18.27 -24.06 -12.17
C ASN A 546 -17.10 -23.14 -12.57
N PRO A 547 -17.32 -22.00 -13.27
CA PRO A 547 -16.22 -21.15 -13.75
C PRO A 547 -15.51 -20.37 -12.64
N TYR A 548 -16.06 -20.34 -11.42
CA TYR A 548 -15.45 -19.60 -10.31
C TYR A 548 -14.38 -20.45 -9.62
N SER A 549 -13.12 -20.09 -9.87
CA SER A 549 -11.96 -20.68 -9.23
C SER A 549 -11.81 -20.25 -7.76
N GLY A 550 -11.19 -21.13 -6.97
CA GLY A 550 -10.62 -20.85 -5.64
C GLY A 550 -9.09 -20.84 -5.64
N LEU A 551 -8.47 -20.89 -6.83
CA LEU A 551 -7.02 -20.87 -7.01
C LEU A 551 -6.47 -19.44 -6.89
N ILE A 552 -5.31 -19.32 -6.23
CA ILE A 552 -4.67 -18.07 -5.85
C ILE A 552 -3.18 -18.19 -6.14
N ALA A 553 -2.62 -17.28 -6.93
CA ALA A 553 -1.17 -17.19 -7.11
C ALA A 553 -0.48 -16.52 -5.90
N ARG A 554 0.84 -16.45 -5.90
CA ARG A 554 1.64 -15.48 -5.11
C ARG A 554 2.89 -15.16 -5.90
N ILE A 555 3.08 -13.88 -6.22
CA ILE A 555 4.19 -13.39 -7.05
C ILE A 555 5.23 -12.75 -6.13
N ASP A 556 6.51 -13.08 -6.29
CA ASP A 556 7.59 -12.27 -5.71
C ASP A 556 7.80 -11.02 -6.56
N LEU A 557 7.64 -9.84 -5.98
CA LEU A 557 7.73 -8.57 -6.71
C LEU A 557 9.19 -8.14 -6.97
N ARG A 558 10.16 -8.78 -6.31
CA ARG A 558 11.59 -8.43 -6.41
C ARG A 558 12.19 -8.98 -7.70
N ASP A 559 11.90 -10.24 -8.03
CA ASP A 559 12.26 -10.83 -9.33
C ASP A 559 11.16 -10.67 -10.40
N PHE A 560 9.89 -10.52 -9.99
CA PHE A 560 8.71 -10.48 -10.86
C PHE A 560 8.59 -11.69 -11.82
N THR A 561 9.05 -12.87 -11.38
CA THR A 561 9.02 -14.13 -12.12
C THR A 561 8.71 -15.35 -11.25
N SER A 562 9.05 -15.34 -9.96
CA SER A 562 8.70 -16.40 -9.01
C SER A 562 7.22 -16.40 -8.69
N VAL A 563 6.55 -17.52 -8.96
CA VAL A 563 5.10 -17.70 -8.74
C VAL A 563 4.85 -18.99 -7.94
N GLN A 564 4.22 -18.85 -6.78
CA GLN A 564 3.60 -19.96 -6.04
C GLN A 564 2.08 -19.96 -6.30
N TYR A 565 1.37 -21.03 -5.91
CA TYR A 565 -0.08 -21.04 -5.92
C TYR A 565 -0.69 -21.87 -4.78
N LEU A 566 -1.96 -21.61 -4.48
CA LEU A 566 -2.75 -22.21 -3.42
C LEU A 566 -4.21 -22.34 -3.87
N ASP A 567 -4.78 -23.54 -3.74
CA ASP A 567 -6.21 -23.79 -3.98
C ASP A 567 -6.98 -23.79 -2.65
N LEU A 568 -7.94 -22.87 -2.51
CA LEU A 568 -8.81 -22.80 -1.32
C LEU A 568 -9.92 -23.85 -1.31
N THR A 569 -10.25 -24.47 -2.45
CA THR A 569 -11.35 -25.44 -2.53
C THR A 569 -11.05 -26.73 -1.77
N VAL A 570 -9.76 -27.05 -1.62
CA VAL A 570 -9.20 -28.09 -0.72
C VAL A 570 -9.61 -27.85 0.75
N VAL A 571 -9.80 -26.59 1.15
CA VAL A 571 -10.17 -26.20 2.53
C VAL A 571 -11.68 -26.16 2.69
N ASN A 572 -12.38 -25.59 1.71
CA ASN A 572 -13.83 -25.64 1.57
C ASN A 572 -14.22 -25.29 0.12
N ASP A 573 -14.98 -26.15 -0.55
CA ASP A 573 -15.38 -25.96 -1.96
C ASP A 573 -16.14 -24.64 -2.23
N GLY A 574 -16.76 -24.04 -1.21
CA GLY A 574 -17.40 -22.73 -1.30
C GLY A 574 -16.44 -21.53 -1.28
N LEU A 575 -15.13 -21.73 -1.14
CA LEU A 575 -14.10 -20.69 -1.18
C LEU A 575 -13.66 -20.40 -2.62
N ARG A 576 -14.63 -19.91 -3.39
CA ARG A 576 -14.50 -19.51 -4.79
C ARG A 576 -15.01 -18.08 -4.95
N GLY A 577 -14.52 -17.36 -5.96
CA GLY A 577 -15.23 -16.18 -6.44
C GLY A 577 -15.12 -14.91 -5.58
N PHE A 578 -13.90 -14.49 -5.28
CA PHE A 578 -13.59 -13.28 -4.50
C PHE A 578 -13.35 -12.07 -5.41
N ILE A 579 -13.66 -10.84 -5.00
CA ILE A 579 -13.31 -9.63 -5.78
C ILE A 579 -12.64 -8.55 -4.90
N LYS A 580 -11.38 -8.27 -5.22
CA LYS A 580 -10.46 -7.46 -4.38
C LYS A 580 -10.29 -8.04 -2.96
N GLY A 581 -9.38 -7.47 -2.21
CA GLY A 581 -9.09 -7.89 -0.85
C GLY A 581 -8.35 -6.82 -0.08
N PHE A 582 -7.98 -7.13 1.16
CA PHE A 582 -7.18 -6.25 2.00
C PHE A 582 -6.23 -7.07 2.88
N SER A 583 -5.18 -6.43 3.38
CA SER A 583 -4.21 -7.03 4.31
C SER A 583 -4.38 -6.47 5.72
N TYR A 584 -4.19 -7.31 6.73
CA TYR A 584 -4.08 -6.90 8.13
C TYR A 584 -3.00 -7.74 8.81
N ARG A 585 -1.95 -7.08 9.30
CA ARG A 585 -0.68 -7.72 9.71
C ARG A 585 -0.19 -8.69 8.61
N GLN A 586 0.21 -9.91 8.97
CA GLN A 586 0.66 -10.96 8.04
C GLN A 586 -0.46 -11.66 7.26
N TYR A 587 -1.73 -11.29 7.45
CA TYR A 587 -2.86 -11.97 6.85
C TYR A 587 -3.43 -11.21 5.65
N VAL A 588 -3.80 -11.95 4.61
CA VAL A 588 -4.56 -11.45 3.45
C VAL A 588 -6.00 -11.94 3.55
N PHE A 589 -6.95 -11.02 3.37
CA PHE A 589 -8.38 -11.27 3.43
C PHE A 589 -9.00 -11.09 2.04
N LEU A 590 -9.80 -12.06 1.62
CA LEU A 590 -10.46 -12.05 0.31
C LEU A 590 -11.94 -11.71 0.47
N VAL A 591 -12.40 -10.70 -0.29
CA VAL A 591 -13.78 -10.22 -0.23
C VAL A 591 -14.68 -11.13 -1.09
N PRO A 592 -15.71 -11.78 -0.52
CA PRO A 592 -16.51 -12.75 -1.26
C PRO A 592 -17.56 -12.09 -2.15
N HIS A 593 -17.57 -12.49 -3.44
CA HIS A 593 -18.47 -11.98 -4.46
C HIS A 593 -19.41 -13.10 -4.95
N ARG A 594 -19.01 -13.87 -5.96
CA ARG A 594 -19.85 -14.88 -6.64
C ARG A 594 -19.14 -16.21 -6.79
N ALA A 595 -19.57 -17.24 -6.06
CA ALA A 595 -18.88 -18.53 -5.97
C ALA A 595 -19.39 -19.62 -6.93
N GLN A 596 -20.51 -19.39 -7.63
CA GLN A 596 -21.10 -20.37 -8.55
C GLN A 596 -21.80 -19.74 -9.76
N TYR A 597 -21.93 -20.53 -10.84
CA TYR A 597 -22.74 -20.18 -12.01
C TYR A 597 -24.22 -19.97 -11.63
N PHE A 598 -25.01 -19.40 -12.54
CA PHE A 598 -26.43 -19.09 -12.31
C PHE A 598 -27.21 -20.32 -11.86
N ASN A 599 -27.98 -20.17 -10.78
CA ASN A 599 -28.79 -21.25 -10.21
C ASN A 599 -30.13 -20.69 -9.72
N SER A 600 -31.23 -21.12 -10.34
CA SER A 600 -32.59 -20.63 -10.02
C SER A 600 -33.14 -21.08 -8.65
N LYS A 601 -32.39 -21.92 -7.92
CA LYS A 601 -32.82 -22.51 -6.62
C LYS A 601 -31.93 -22.11 -5.44
N ARG A 602 -30.79 -21.43 -5.66
CA ARG A 602 -29.82 -21.04 -4.61
C ARG A 602 -29.10 -19.74 -4.97
N PRO A 603 -28.91 -18.79 -4.04
CA PRO A 603 -28.09 -17.60 -4.28
C PRO A 603 -26.68 -17.97 -4.78
N THR A 604 -26.22 -17.32 -5.84
CA THR A 604 -24.88 -17.53 -6.41
C THR A 604 -23.77 -16.85 -5.63
N GLN A 605 -24.15 -15.88 -4.79
CA GLN A 605 -23.23 -15.00 -4.10
C GLN A 605 -22.76 -15.63 -2.79
N SER A 606 -21.47 -15.45 -2.51
CA SER A 606 -20.83 -15.97 -1.31
C SER A 606 -20.72 -14.89 -0.24
N GLY A 607 -20.82 -15.31 1.03
CA GLY A 607 -20.42 -14.53 2.21
C GLY A 607 -19.25 -15.18 2.96
N LYS A 608 -18.55 -16.15 2.36
CA LYS A 608 -17.38 -16.79 2.96
C LYS A 608 -16.13 -15.93 2.76
N VAL A 609 -15.78 -15.12 3.76
CA VAL A 609 -14.50 -14.40 3.78
C VAL A 609 -13.38 -15.42 4.00
N ALA A 610 -12.36 -15.44 3.14
CA ALA A 610 -11.15 -16.23 3.36
C ALA A 610 -10.06 -15.35 4.00
N ARG A 611 -9.33 -15.90 4.98
CA ARG A 611 -8.14 -15.31 5.61
C ARG A 611 -6.96 -16.27 5.42
N ILE A 612 -5.89 -15.77 4.81
CA ILE A 612 -4.69 -16.54 4.44
C ILE A 612 -3.49 -15.98 5.19
N ASP A 613 -2.71 -16.84 5.85
CA ASP A 613 -1.43 -16.49 6.46
C ASP A 613 -0.31 -16.44 5.39
N THR A 614 0.37 -15.29 5.25
CA THR A 614 1.46 -15.13 4.28
C THR A 614 2.77 -15.83 4.67
N ASN A 615 2.91 -16.32 5.90
CA ASN A 615 3.99 -17.22 6.32
C ASN A 615 3.66 -18.69 6.10
N ASN A 616 2.38 -19.09 6.11
CA ASN A 616 1.93 -20.45 5.83
C ASN A 616 1.04 -20.48 4.57
N PHE A 617 1.67 -20.32 3.39
CA PHE A 617 0.98 -20.32 2.10
C PHE A 617 0.63 -21.75 1.62
N THR A 618 -0.12 -22.48 2.46
CA THR A 618 -0.62 -23.83 2.22
C THR A 618 -2.09 -23.91 2.68
N PRO A 619 -2.85 -24.98 2.34
CA PRO A 619 -4.22 -25.14 2.83
C PRO A 619 -4.36 -25.10 4.36
N THR A 620 -3.28 -25.35 5.12
CA THR A 620 -3.29 -25.29 6.59
C THR A 620 -3.18 -23.88 7.16
N GLY A 621 -2.73 -22.89 6.37
CA GLY A 621 -2.69 -21.47 6.74
C GLY A 621 -3.94 -20.69 6.32
N VAL A 622 -4.98 -21.39 5.86
CA VAL A 622 -6.26 -20.81 5.46
C VAL A 622 -7.29 -20.99 6.57
N THR A 623 -8.02 -19.92 6.88
CA THR A 623 -9.24 -19.96 7.69
C THR A 623 -10.36 -19.20 6.96
N TYR A 624 -11.62 -19.47 7.27
CA TYR A 624 -12.74 -18.75 6.67
C TYR A 624 -13.88 -18.47 7.65
N LEU A 625 -14.66 -17.42 7.35
CA LEU A 625 -15.82 -16.97 8.12
C LEU A 625 -17.01 -16.82 7.16
N ASP A 626 -18.12 -17.54 7.39
CA ASP A 626 -19.34 -17.40 6.58
C ASP A 626 -20.30 -16.38 7.22
N LEU A 627 -20.22 -15.14 6.73
CA LEU A 627 -21.01 -14.00 7.19
C LEU A 627 -22.53 -14.25 7.12
N THR A 628 -22.99 -15.18 6.28
CA THR A 628 -24.42 -15.47 6.09
C THR A 628 -24.99 -16.41 7.15
N THR A 629 -24.13 -16.94 8.02
CA THR A 629 -24.48 -17.87 9.11
C THR A 629 -23.90 -17.48 10.47
N ALA A 630 -22.90 -16.60 10.50
CA ALA A 630 -22.37 -16.01 11.73
C ALA A 630 -23.43 -15.15 12.44
N LEU A 631 -23.57 -15.31 13.75
CA LEU A 631 -24.44 -14.45 14.56
C LEU A 631 -23.85 -13.04 14.62
N ARG A 632 -24.68 -12.01 14.43
CA ARG A 632 -24.22 -10.62 14.52
C ARG A 632 -23.89 -10.23 15.96
N SER A 633 -22.77 -9.55 16.16
CA SER A 633 -22.35 -8.86 17.38
C SER A 633 -23.10 -7.52 17.56
N GLN A 634 -24.43 -7.60 17.43
CA GLN A 634 -25.44 -6.55 17.52
C GLN A 634 -26.66 -7.12 18.28
N VAL A 635 -27.75 -6.36 18.40
CA VAL A 635 -29.02 -6.88 18.95
C VAL A 635 -30.14 -6.56 17.96
N PRO A 636 -31.03 -7.52 17.63
CA PRO A 636 -30.97 -8.95 17.98
C PRO A 636 -29.77 -9.69 17.35
N ASP A 637 -29.25 -10.67 18.07
CA ASP A 637 -28.06 -11.48 17.78
C ASP A 637 -28.36 -12.67 16.85
N PHE A 638 -28.92 -12.38 15.67
CA PHE A 638 -29.18 -13.39 14.63
C PHE A 638 -28.27 -13.22 13.40
N ALA A 639 -28.05 -14.30 12.66
CA ALA A 639 -27.33 -14.30 11.38
C ALA A 639 -28.14 -13.65 10.26
N ASP A 640 -27.49 -12.82 9.44
CA ASP A 640 -28.12 -12.13 8.31
C ASP A 640 -27.73 -12.81 6.99
N SER A 641 -28.71 -13.48 6.37
CA SER A 641 -28.49 -14.24 5.14
C SER A 641 -28.09 -13.39 3.93
N ASP A 642 -28.25 -12.07 3.97
CA ASP A 642 -27.94 -11.15 2.87
C ASP A 642 -26.49 -10.69 2.82
N LEU A 643 -25.66 -11.04 3.81
CA LEU A 643 -24.24 -10.67 3.90
C LEU A 643 -23.38 -11.48 2.91
N ARG A 644 -23.61 -11.27 1.61
CA ARG A 644 -22.99 -11.95 0.49
C ARG A 644 -22.88 -11.02 -0.73
N GLY A 645 -21.90 -11.25 -1.60
CA GLY A 645 -21.82 -10.54 -2.87
C GLY A 645 -21.35 -9.10 -2.74
N PHE A 646 -20.24 -8.90 -2.03
CA PHE A 646 -19.58 -7.61 -1.84
C PHE A 646 -18.67 -7.27 -3.04
N ASN A 647 -18.39 -5.99 -3.26
CA ASN A 647 -17.46 -5.52 -4.30
C ASN A 647 -16.31 -4.70 -3.68
N GLY A 648 -15.32 -5.41 -3.13
CA GLY A 648 -14.21 -4.82 -2.40
C GLY A 648 -14.49 -4.52 -0.92
N GLY A 649 -13.48 -3.97 -0.27
CA GLY A 649 -13.45 -3.74 1.17
C GLY A 649 -12.17 -3.02 1.60
N PHE A 650 -12.18 -2.50 2.82
CA PHE A 650 -11.11 -1.67 3.39
C PHE A 650 -10.92 -1.98 4.88
N VAL A 651 -9.81 -1.50 5.48
CA VAL A 651 -9.48 -1.74 6.90
C VAL A 651 -9.24 -0.42 7.62
N SER A 652 -9.94 -0.19 8.72
CA SER A 652 -9.66 0.91 9.65
C SER A 652 -9.45 0.37 11.06
N GLY A 653 -8.31 0.69 11.67
CA GLY A 653 -7.88 0.14 12.95
C GLY A 653 -7.62 -1.37 12.86
N LYS A 654 -8.42 -2.17 13.57
CA LYS A 654 -8.49 -3.64 13.42
C LYS A 654 -9.74 -4.16 12.72
N TYR A 655 -10.59 -3.27 12.21
CA TYR A 655 -11.87 -3.65 11.63
C TYR A 655 -11.80 -3.71 10.11
N GLY A 656 -12.22 -4.84 9.54
CA GLY A 656 -12.37 -5.03 8.11
C GLY A 656 -13.81 -4.75 7.68
N PHE A 657 -13.98 -3.95 6.64
CA PHE A 657 -15.26 -3.50 6.13
C PHE A 657 -15.48 -4.01 4.70
N PHE A 658 -16.69 -4.45 4.38
CA PHE A 658 -17.05 -5.02 3.08
C PHE A 658 -18.10 -4.15 2.37
N VAL A 659 -17.81 -3.77 1.13
CA VAL A 659 -18.60 -2.82 0.33
C VAL A 659 -19.81 -3.54 -0.27
N PRO A 660 -21.05 -3.15 0.06
CA PRO A 660 -22.24 -3.90 -0.35
C PRO A 660 -22.57 -3.66 -1.82
N TYR A 661 -22.64 -4.76 -2.59
CA TYR A 661 -22.95 -4.71 -4.01
C TYR A 661 -24.25 -5.45 -4.36
N PHE A 662 -24.19 -6.73 -4.71
CA PHE A 662 -25.34 -7.51 -5.18
C PHE A 662 -25.42 -8.87 -4.49
N ASN A 663 -26.49 -9.11 -3.73
CA ASN A 663 -26.60 -10.30 -2.88
C ASN A 663 -27.13 -11.57 -3.61
N GLY A 664 -27.41 -11.49 -4.91
CA GLY A 664 -27.94 -12.61 -5.70
C GLY A 664 -29.46 -12.55 -5.90
N ALA A 665 -30.15 -11.64 -5.22
CA ALA A 665 -31.56 -11.30 -5.46
C ALA A 665 -31.75 -9.80 -5.73
N THR A 666 -31.02 -8.93 -5.01
CA THR A 666 -31.14 -7.47 -5.08
C THR A 666 -29.79 -6.78 -4.83
N PHE A 667 -29.67 -5.52 -5.24
CA PHE A 667 -28.57 -4.67 -4.80
C PHE A 667 -28.70 -4.35 -3.30
N SER A 668 -27.59 -4.50 -2.57
CA SER A 668 -27.52 -4.38 -1.11
C SER A 668 -26.96 -3.02 -0.70
N GLY A 669 -27.41 -2.51 0.45
CA GLY A 669 -26.79 -1.39 1.17
C GLY A 669 -26.27 -1.79 2.55
N LYS A 670 -26.18 -3.10 2.84
CA LYS A 670 -25.71 -3.67 4.12
C LYS A 670 -24.19 -3.75 4.16
N VAL A 671 -23.52 -2.67 4.57
CA VAL A 671 -22.08 -2.65 4.84
C VAL A 671 -21.79 -3.63 5.98
N CYS A 672 -20.88 -4.58 5.77
CA CYS A 672 -20.47 -5.52 6.83
C CYS A 672 -19.16 -5.05 7.47
N ARG A 673 -19.04 -5.19 8.79
CA ARG A 673 -17.81 -4.99 9.58
C ARG A 673 -17.47 -6.29 10.32
N ILE A 674 -16.19 -6.64 10.42
CA ILE A 674 -15.68 -7.76 11.25
C ILE A 674 -14.44 -7.32 12.03
N ASN A 675 -14.13 -7.99 13.13
CA ASN A 675 -12.87 -7.81 13.87
C ASN A 675 -11.78 -8.72 13.29
N LEU A 676 -10.65 -8.16 12.87
CA LEU A 676 -9.58 -8.92 12.18
C LEU A 676 -8.57 -9.58 13.12
N ASP A 677 -8.49 -9.17 14.39
CA ASP A 677 -7.72 -9.88 15.43
C ASP A 677 -8.32 -11.27 15.68
N LYS A 678 -9.62 -11.28 15.96
CA LYS A 678 -10.39 -12.47 16.37
C LYS A 678 -10.94 -13.25 15.17
N PHE A 679 -11.16 -12.57 14.05
CA PHE A 679 -11.82 -13.07 12.84
C PHE A 679 -13.27 -13.53 13.08
N ASP A 680 -13.98 -12.75 13.90
CA ASP A 680 -15.40 -12.87 14.23
C ASP A 680 -16.03 -11.46 14.38
N GLU A 681 -16.89 -11.24 15.38
CA GLU A 681 -17.55 -9.96 15.68
C GLU A 681 -18.24 -9.31 14.47
N VAL A 682 -19.02 -10.11 13.73
CA VAL A 682 -19.77 -9.67 12.53
C VAL A 682 -20.80 -8.60 12.88
N GLN A 683 -20.77 -7.46 12.21
CA GLN A 683 -21.70 -6.35 12.39
C GLN A 683 -22.17 -5.82 11.03
N THR A 684 -23.38 -5.25 11.00
CA THR A 684 -24.04 -4.81 9.76
C THR A 684 -24.58 -3.39 9.91
N LEU A 685 -24.25 -2.52 8.94
CA LEU A 685 -24.82 -1.18 8.78
C LEU A 685 -25.63 -1.13 7.47
N ASP A 686 -26.95 -1.06 7.58
CA ASP A 686 -27.91 -1.03 6.48
C ASP A 686 -28.27 0.42 6.13
N LEU A 687 -27.57 0.96 5.14
CA LEU A 687 -27.77 2.32 4.64
C LEU A 687 -29.18 2.53 4.05
N THR A 688 -29.88 1.44 3.70
CA THR A 688 -31.18 1.49 3.03
C THR A 688 -32.32 1.90 3.96
N GLN A 689 -32.06 1.94 5.27
CA GLN A 689 -32.95 2.49 6.29
C GLN A 689 -32.91 4.03 6.35
N LEU A 690 -31.87 4.66 5.79
CA LEU A 690 -31.76 6.13 5.66
C LEU A 690 -32.30 6.61 4.30
N ASP A 691 -31.84 6.00 3.21
CA ASP A 691 -32.42 6.16 1.87
C ASP A 691 -32.31 4.83 1.12
N ASN A 692 -33.45 4.29 0.69
CA ASN A 692 -33.55 3.00 0.01
C ASN A 692 -32.73 2.92 -1.30
N ARG A 693 -32.30 4.07 -1.87
CA ARG A 693 -31.42 4.15 -3.05
C ARG A 693 -29.94 3.88 -2.73
N LEU A 694 -29.53 3.88 -1.45
CA LEU A 694 -28.14 3.66 -1.00
C LEU A 694 -27.77 2.16 -1.05
N ARG A 695 -27.65 1.65 -2.27
CA ARG A 695 -27.36 0.25 -2.60
C ARG A 695 -26.31 0.19 -3.71
N GLY A 696 -25.61 -0.93 -3.86
CA GLY A 696 -24.88 -1.23 -5.10
C GLY A 696 -23.64 -0.37 -5.33
N PHE A 697 -22.74 -0.32 -4.35
CA PHE A 697 -21.49 0.44 -4.41
C PHE A 697 -20.35 -0.41 -5.00
N ALA A 698 -19.44 0.21 -5.77
CA ALA A 698 -18.32 -0.48 -6.44
C ALA A 698 -16.98 -0.40 -5.70
N ASP A 699 -16.84 0.52 -4.75
CA ASP A 699 -15.63 0.62 -3.91
C ASP A 699 -15.86 1.34 -2.59
N GLY A 700 -14.87 1.26 -1.71
CA GLY A 700 -14.82 1.97 -0.43
C GLY A 700 -13.43 2.56 -0.19
N ILE A 701 -13.37 3.89 -0.08
CA ILE A 701 -12.14 4.69 -0.02
C ILE A 701 -12.00 5.29 1.38
N LEU A 702 -10.84 5.19 2.01
CA LEU A 702 -10.59 5.78 3.32
C LEU A 702 -10.12 7.24 3.25
N SER A 703 -10.45 8.02 4.27
CA SER A 703 -9.79 9.30 4.53
C SER A 703 -8.33 9.07 4.96
N LYS A 704 -7.42 9.85 4.38
CA LYS A 704 -5.99 9.94 4.75
C LYS A 704 -5.74 11.08 5.74
N VAL A 705 -6.77 11.74 6.24
CA VAL A 705 -6.68 12.72 7.33
C VAL A 705 -6.68 11.99 8.67
N GLU A 706 -5.71 12.31 9.52
CA GLU A 706 -5.74 11.93 10.94
C GLU A 706 -6.68 12.88 11.69
N GLU A 707 -7.72 12.35 12.33
CA GLU A 707 -8.74 13.10 13.05
C GLU A 707 -8.95 12.53 14.45
N GLU A 708 -9.44 13.35 15.40
CA GLU A 708 -9.78 12.89 16.73
C GLU A 708 -10.97 11.91 16.69
N LEU A 709 -10.75 10.71 17.22
CA LEU A 709 -11.71 9.62 17.20
C LEU A 709 -12.66 9.71 18.39
N GLU A 710 -13.93 9.38 18.18
CA GLU A 710 -14.83 9.12 19.29
C GLU A 710 -14.42 7.86 20.07
N ALA A 711 -14.09 6.77 19.38
CA ALA A 711 -13.58 5.55 19.99
C ALA A 711 -12.35 5.03 19.24
N ASN A 712 -11.35 4.53 19.98
CA ASN A 712 -10.15 3.95 19.37
C ASN A 712 -10.52 2.67 18.59
N LEU A 713 -10.20 2.65 17.29
CA LEU A 713 -10.42 1.51 16.39
C LEU A 713 -9.32 0.44 16.48
N PHE A 714 -8.24 0.67 17.23
CA PHE A 714 -7.22 -0.34 17.52
C PHE A 714 -7.49 -1.12 18.82
N ASP A 715 -7.79 -0.43 19.93
CA ASP A 715 -7.96 -1.04 21.25
C ASP A 715 -9.14 -2.03 21.32
N GLU A 716 -9.08 -2.99 22.25
CA GLU A 716 -10.29 -3.73 22.65
C GLU A 716 -11.31 -2.78 23.30
N PHE A 717 -12.59 -2.98 22.99
CA PHE A 717 -13.68 -2.22 23.59
C PHE A 717 -13.84 -2.61 25.06
N GLN A 718 -13.13 -1.89 25.95
CA GLN A 718 -13.13 -2.18 27.38
C GLN A 718 -14.43 -1.72 28.05
N ILE A 719 -15.26 -2.70 28.45
CA ILE A 719 -16.35 -2.45 29.39
C ILE A 719 -15.73 -2.03 30.73
N ARG A 720 -15.91 -0.77 31.13
CA ARG A 720 -15.49 -0.31 32.46
C ARG A 720 -16.32 -1.02 33.54
N LEU A 721 -15.69 -1.96 34.25
CA LEU A 721 -16.29 -2.62 35.40
C LEU A 721 -16.54 -1.61 36.52
N GLY A 722 -17.81 -1.41 36.89
CA GLY A 722 -18.23 -0.65 38.07
C GLY A 722 -18.69 0.79 37.83
N THR A 723 -18.56 1.37 36.63
CA THR A 723 -19.10 2.71 36.34
C THR A 723 -20.61 2.66 36.15
N THR A 724 -21.37 3.00 37.19
CA THR A 724 -22.79 3.36 37.09
C THR A 724 -23.01 4.71 36.41
N ASP A 725 -21.99 5.56 36.43
CA ASP A 725 -21.98 6.86 35.79
C ASP A 725 -22.40 6.73 34.31
N PRO A 726 -23.23 7.63 33.78
CA PRO A 726 -23.37 7.75 32.33
C PRO A 726 -22.01 8.08 31.72
N TYR A 727 -21.75 7.53 30.53
CA TYR A 727 -20.80 8.17 29.63
C TYR A 727 -21.31 9.59 29.40
N ASP A 728 -20.47 10.60 29.67
CA ASP A 728 -20.85 12.00 29.48
C ASP A 728 -21.04 12.27 27.98
N TYR A 729 -22.31 12.29 27.58
CA TYR A 729 -22.79 12.84 26.32
C TYR A 729 -23.46 14.18 26.64
N THR A 730 -22.91 15.27 26.11
CA THR A 730 -23.67 16.53 25.98
C THR A 730 -24.75 16.33 24.93
N TYR A 731 -26.02 16.53 25.33
CA TYR A 731 -27.20 16.57 24.45
C TYR A 731 -27.18 17.80 23.52
#